data_AF-A0A2G6LZ06-F1
#
_entry.id   AF-A0A2G6LZ06-F1
#
_cell.length_a   1.000
_cell.length_b   1.000
_cell.length_c   1.000
_cell.angle_alpha   90.00
_cell.angle_beta   90.00
_cell.angle_gamma   90.00
#
_symmetry.space_group_name_H-M   'P 1'
#
loop_
_entity.id
_entity.type
_entity.pdbx_description
1 polymer ?
#
loop_
_entity_poly.entity_id
_entity_poly.type
_entity_poly.pdbx_seq_one_letter_code
_entity_poly.pdbx_strand_id
1 'polypeptide(L)'
;MPSARPSRYFGKVLVLAVIPVSLLTVYLLLSSGFMGGIVKSIVNEATKNSEVSVDVYGGKSDIFGRTCVDSVIVENEKGLMVGVYGATAEGSVYDYFLRQQIKSIQVDSLVIVTPLPSDEPPEDSTLVSVFGGTMAGFVTRTGSLRLDYGRVEQYDGTVLVDSMRLDASVIEINNPLVEIHQAETYIPLLGWTRFTGELQIDSTRVSIGNSSVAWCPVGEFVVSGFLNSDSTVNFNISGNASTAFVPDIPFATASVDCSITGSIPAPEAILTIPAGGINYHGLMVGMNADTMVLTREKFSVDGFHLKTGSIEVDADGNLQFSDLSWSGGVLAGFQGTDVSAYFPEAPETEITGTLNARGRGTSGILHSMEVQGNFTRSRVMDFALSHAAIYCSGNTSGVQGSVSVDLEGGELDTDFELQLGVNYAPVSWSAASSGYLANLGAISAFTDPLLMNASGLSMDISGEGNLSSFSVSGSAGLESFSTDSLQAAGALFQGSFFSRPEGIGITGRLTADTIAVLVPEYAEADSIDAFIDMSTEGSDVSGLCSLQVAGAEYGNFTLGSLQFTGEVDADNEGITGNGQISADSIFSGSSGYSLDASVSAVPGMVRIDTLTLDAPGNLKLNLSGLFSYGPDSLDFSLYGIGLTRAGKLRLISAGDIKVSTDSTGLQLDTLWLDLPSGEITADGMLFGDSLELSALLSNVDIASFISMVGMPVPVSGILQAGCSVSGTVGNMQTVLDVFVDHPTYDEWNNSDSLTISVCSSGDSLLINGLWSWADGVRSGLRAGFDSIWNESGSLQVGLEDVMWLEAELSGVGDELFYLLPMPFKTSGASVNARVEYQRESGELSAGIASHFNKMYVTTPGIQLPGVTMYLTYPDMSAGEDFNGSLSINSGEGGVASLQSTLLFRVGENLTFAENETPVKLEAYDLRTSLTGWETLVAGVGWLKLSGTLSSRSSDITVKPKLIGKIEIDQAVISMSGDGAYGGSGGTSGQADELPLDLRIKVSGDREIWFRNSFANAEFAVDLDLTTPDGALMVGGDIDAIRGGVYLLGREFRITTGGVRILQTAPMSAELDIVAESRIRSSISGAEYNVTVTLKGDPEKPEMTLQGTGPDGAISEQDIVTLLTAGMTYGELQQFDSTALGSVAGSYLGQWLARSIRDDVGLDALQFTPDFSSDTTSLVVNAGKYVLPDLFVSYSSDVFSSDAGTISAQYFFSRDLFLEGSTKSTLTGSHDPSLELHYTYRY
;
A
#
# COMPACT_ATOMS: atom_id res chain seq x y z
N MET A 1 -39.67 21.18 127.59
CA MET A 1 -39.19 20.46 126.39
C MET A 1 -40.26 19.45 126.00
N PRO A 2 -41.33 19.84 125.28
CA PRO A 2 -42.61 19.17 125.50
C PRO A 2 -43.57 19.00 124.31
N SER A 3 -44.56 18.12 124.54
CA SER A 3 -45.91 18.14 123.96
C SER A 3 -46.96 17.71 125.01
N ALA A 4 -48.24 17.78 124.64
CA ALA A 4 -49.45 18.01 125.45
C ALA A 4 -50.37 16.76 125.73
N ARG A 5 -51.62 17.01 126.22
CA ARG A 5 -52.77 16.11 126.64
C ARG A 5 -54.15 16.50 125.90
N PRO A 6 -55.45 16.24 126.35
CA PRO A 6 -56.45 15.10 126.22
C PRO A 6 -58.03 15.44 125.97
N SER A 7 -59.02 14.46 126.10
CA SER A 7 -60.46 14.49 126.69
C SER A 7 -61.87 14.31 125.93
N ARG A 8 -63.09 14.29 126.62
CA ARG A 8 -64.38 13.43 126.46
C ARG A 8 -65.83 14.08 126.76
N TYR A 9 -66.98 13.52 126.25
CA TYR A 9 -68.50 13.50 126.58
C TYR A 9 -69.63 14.39 125.86
N PHE A 10 -70.64 13.79 125.12
CA PHE A 10 -71.73 14.40 124.26
C PHE A 10 -72.98 13.45 124.02
N GLY A 11 -74.27 13.83 124.15
CA GLY A 11 -75.43 12.93 123.82
C GLY A 11 -76.91 13.36 124.09
N LYS A 12 -77.62 13.91 123.07
CA LYS A 12 -79.11 13.83 122.81
C LYS A 12 -79.52 14.29 121.38
N VAL A 13 -78.54 14.38 120.49
CA VAL A 13 -78.64 14.68 119.04
C VAL A 13 -78.57 13.38 118.21
N LEU A 14 -78.68 12.23 118.88
CA LEU A 14 -78.02 10.99 118.48
C LEU A 14 -78.82 10.06 117.54
N VAL A 15 -79.99 10.43 117.03
CA VAL A 15 -80.70 9.61 116.00
C VAL A 15 -80.82 10.35 114.66
N LEU A 16 -80.85 11.68 114.68
CA LEU A 16 -80.63 12.52 113.49
C LEU A 16 -79.15 12.76 113.17
N ALA A 17 -78.23 12.43 114.09
CA ALA A 17 -76.79 12.38 113.80
C ALA A 17 -76.29 10.98 113.45
N VAL A 18 -76.98 9.90 113.82
CA VAL A 18 -76.49 8.54 113.52
C VAL A 18 -76.68 8.17 112.06
N ILE A 19 -77.76 8.59 111.38
CA ILE A 19 -77.93 8.36 109.93
C ILE A 19 -76.89 9.13 109.10
N PRO A 20 -76.67 10.45 109.28
CA PRO A 20 -75.63 11.15 108.54
C PRO A 20 -74.23 10.74 108.99
N VAL A 21 -73.98 10.35 110.25
CA VAL A 21 -72.66 9.82 110.64
C VAL A 21 -72.45 8.40 110.11
N SER A 22 -73.47 7.53 110.04
CA SER A 22 -73.35 6.20 109.41
C SER A 22 -73.25 6.30 107.90
N LEU A 23 -74.00 7.20 107.25
CA LEU A 23 -73.85 7.51 105.83
C LEU A 23 -72.52 8.19 105.55
N LEU A 24 -72.04 9.10 106.40
CA LEU A 24 -70.72 9.73 106.30
C LEU A 24 -69.61 8.71 106.56
N THR A 25 -69.80 7.73 107.44
CA THR A 25 -68.83 6.67 107.70
C THR A 25 -68.81 5.68 106.54
N VAL A 26 -69.97 5.27 106.01
CA VAL A 26 -70.07 4.43 104.81
C VAL A 26 -69.50 5.17 103.59
N TYR A 27 -69.79 6.47 103.46
CA TYR A 27 -69.23 7.36 102.46
C TYR A 27 -67.71 7.50 102.61
N LEU A 28 -67.19 7.74 103.81
CA LEU A 28 -65.76 7.82 104.08
C LEU A 28 -65.07 6.47 103.84
N LEU A 29 -65.72 5.34 104.14
CA LEU A 29 -65.21 4.00 103.88
C LEU A 29 -65.26 3.62 102.38
N LEU A 30 -66.28 4.08 101.63
CA LEU A 30 -66.38 3.91 100.18
C LEU A 30 -65.39 4.82 99.44
N SER A 31 -65.24 6.08 99.86
CA SER A 31 -64.29 7.04 99.26
C SER A 31 -62.82 6.75 99.61
N SER A 32 -62.54 6.19 100.79
CA SER A 32 -61.18 5.74 101.17
C SER A 32 -60.81 4.35 100.65
N GLY A 33 -61.76 3.63 100.03
CA GLY A 33 -61.52 2.30 99.45
C GLY A 33 -61.41 1.16 100.47
N PHE A 34 -61.67 1.43 101.76
CA PHE A 34 -61.62 0.43 102.82
C PHE A 34 -62.70 -0.66 102.69
N MET A 35 -63.72 -0.45 101.83
CA MET A 35 -64.84 -1.37 101.58
C MET A 35 -64.71 -2.19 100.28
N GLY A 36 -63.51 -2.24 99.66
CA GLY A 36 -63.30 -2.97 98.40
C GLY A 36 -63.77 -4.44 98.43
N GLY A 37 -63.69 -5.11 99.60
CA GLY A 37 -64.18 -6.48 99.77
C GLY A 37 -65.71 -6.65 99.67
N ILE A 38 -66.50 -5.60 99.96
CA ILE A 38 -67.96 -5.67 99.87
C ILE A 38 -68.43 -5.57 98.42
N VAL A 39 -67.78 -4.71 97.61
CA VAL A 39 -68.07 -4.61 96.17
C VAL A 39 -67.78 -5.94 95.48
N LYS A 40 -66.64 -6.57 95.82
CA LYS A 40 -66.31 -7.92 95.36
C LYS A 40 -67.37 -8.95 95.77
N SER A 41 -67.82 -8.96 97.03
CA SER A 41 -68.88 -9.88 97.46
C SER A 41 -70.24 -9.65 96.80
N ILE A 42 -70.61 -8.40 96.50
CA ILE A 42 -71.86 -8.07 95.79
C ILE A 42 -71.81 -8.58 94.36
N VAL A 43 -70.69 -8.36 93.66
CA VAL A 43 -70.52 -8.80 92.28
C VAL A 43 -70.46 -10.33 92.20
N ASN A 44 -69.69 -10.99 93.08
CA ASN A 44 -69.59 -12.45 93.12
C ASN A 44 -70.92 -13.13 93.48
N GLU A 45 -71.81 -12.50 94.27
CA GLU A 45 -73.15 -13.03 94.53
C GLU A 45 -74.10 -12.75 93.34
N ALA A 46 -73.94 -11.63 92.63
CA ALA A 46 -74.72 -11.30 91.45
C ALA A 46 -74.38 -12.18 90.22
N THR A 47 -73.15 -12.70 90.14
CA THR A 47 -72.64 -13.53 89.04
C THR A 47 -72.56 -15.03 89.38
N LYS A 48 -73.11 -15.44 90.53
CA LYS A 48 -73.03 -16.82 91.04
C LYS A 48 -73.67 -17.89 90.15
N ASN A 49 -74.56 -17.48 89.24
CA ASN A 49 -75.29 -18.36 88.32
C ASN A 49 -74.97 -18.07 86.83
N SER A 50 -73.88 -17.35 86.51
CA SER A 50 -73.40 -17.17 85.13
C SER A 50 -72.27 -18.13 84.79
N GLU A 51 -72.10 -18.47 83.51
CA GLU A 51 -70.94 -19.25 82.97
C GLU A 51 -69.60 -18.48 83.03
N VAL A 52 -69.61 -17.33 83.69
CA VAL A 52 -68.52 -16.36 83.72
C VAL A 52 -68.29 -15.95 85.17
N SER A 53 -67.05 -16.05 85.63
CA SER A 53 -66.54 -15.54 86.90
C SER A 53 -66.18 -14.06 86.73
N VAL A 54 -66.60 -13.20 87.65
CA VAL A 54 -66.27 -11.77 87.63
C VAL A 54 -65.67 -11.39 88.97
N ASP A 55 -64.41 -10.98 88.97
CA ASP A 55 -63.68 -10.53 90.15
C ASP A 55 -63.40 -9.02 90.07
N VAL A 56 -63.76 -8.29 91.12
CA VAL A 56 -63.56 -6.83 91.22
C VAL A 56 -62.59 -6.49 92.36
N TYR A 57 -61.61 -5.62 92.09
CA TYR A 57 -60.56 -5.23 93.04
C TYR A 57 -60.47 -3.71 93.19
N GLY A 58 -60.26 -3.24 94.43
CA GLY A 58 -59.93 -1.83 94.69
C GLY A 58 -61.05 -0.80 94.57
N GLY A 59 -62.32 -1.24 94.54
CA GLY A 59 -63.48 -0.37 94.37
C GLY A 59 -63.56 0.78 95.39
N LYS A 60 -63.56 2.02 94.89
CA LYS A 60 -63.75 3.28 95.63
C LYS A 60 -64.91 4.04 95.01
N SER A 61 -65.78 4.63 95.82
CA SER A 61 -66.84 5.51 95.32
C SER A 61 -67.07 6.64 96.31
N ASP A 62 -67.13 7.86 95.81
CA ASP A 62 -67.55 9.00 96.61
C ASP A 62 -69.06 9.29 96.46
N ILE A 63 -69.86 8.43 95.81
CA ILE A 63 -71.34 8.51 95.67
C ILE A 63 -71.87 9.81 94.99
N PHE A 64 -71.14 10.93 95.01
CA PHE A 64 -71.58 12.24 94.55
C PHE A 64 -70.86 12.72 93.28
N GLY A 65 -69.76 12.10 92.86
CA GLY A 65 -69.05 12.53 91.65
C GLY A 65 -68.06 11.55 91.02
N ARG A 66 -67.53 10.56 91.73
CA ARG A 66 -66.48 9.67 91.22
C ARG A 66 -66.54 8.27 91.82
N THR A 67 -66.56 7.27 90.95
CA THR A 67 -66.41 5.85 91.29
C THR A 67 -65.22 5.31 90.52
N CYS A 68 -64.28 4.64 91.19
CA CYS A 68 -63.19 3.97 90.52
C CYS A 68 -62.98 2.54 91.03
N VAL A 69 -62.34 1.73 90.22
CA VAL A 69 -62.01 0.33 90.47
C VAL A 69 -60.58 0.11 89.98
N ASP A 70 -59.75 -0.58 90.77
CA ASP A 70 -58.36 -0.84 90.41
C ASP A 70 -58.28 -1.94 89.34
N SER A 71 -59.12 -2.98 89.40
CA SER A 71 -59.33 -3.91 88.28
C SER A 71 -60.65 -4.70 88.34
N VAL A 72 -61.15 -5.14 87.19
CA VAL A 72 -62.25 -6.08 86.99
C VAL A 72 -61.76 -7.18 86.07
N ILE A 73 -61.75 -8.43 86.53
CA ILE A 73 -61.32 -9.58 85.73
C ILE A 73 -62.52 -10.49 85.53
N VAL A 74 -62.81 -10.79 84.27
CA VAL A 74 -63.94 -11.60 83.84
C VAL A 74 -63.39 -12.84 83.15
N GLU A 75 -63.62 -14.03 83.69
CA GLU A 75 -63.09 -15.28 83.15
C GLU A 75 -64.24 -16.26 82.88
N ASN A 76 -64.20 -16.99 81.76
CA ASN A 76 -65.12 -18.09 81.51
C ASN A 76 -64.39 -19.45 81.50
N GLU A 77 -65.16 -20.54 81.61
CA GLU A 77 -64.60 -21.91 81.65
C GLU A 77 -63.93 -22.34 80.33
N LYS A 78 -64.17 -21.61 79.23
CA LYS A 78 -63.61 -21.86 77.89
C LYS A 78 -62.31 -21.08 77.62
N GLY A 79 -61.74 -20.43 78.63
CA GLY A 79 -60.47 -19.71 78.53
C GLY A 79 -60.58 -18.25 78.05
N LEU A 80 -61.80 -17.70 77.89
CA LEU A 80 -61.98 -16.25 77.69
C LEU A 80 -61.60 -15.53 78.97
N MET A 81 -60.74 -14.53 78.88
CA MET A 81 -60.44 -13.60 79.98
C MET A 81 -60.63 -12.16 79.49
N VAL A 82 -61.37 -11.34 80.23
CA VAL A 82 -61.48 -9.89 80.00
C VAL A 82 -61.06 -9.18 81.28
N GLY A 83 -59.84 -8.64 81.29
CA GLY A 83 -59.27 -7.87 82.38
C GLY A 83 -59.35 -6.37 82.10
N VAL A 84 -60.17 -5.65 82.85
CA VAL A 84 -60.22 -4.19 82.91
C VAL A 84 -59.32 -3.75 84.07
N TYR A 85 -58.27 -2.99 83.82
CA TYR A 85 -57.35 -2.49 84.83
C TYR A 85 -57.41 -0.97 84.86
N GLY A 86 -57.68 -0.42 86.04
CA GLY A 86 -57.97 1.00 86.25
C GLY A 86 -59.24 1.42 85.54
N ALA A 87 -60.35 1.56 86.24
CA ALA A 87 -61.58 2.10 85.67
C ALA A 87 -62.11 3.22 86.56
N THR A 88 -62.43 4.37 85.99
CA THR A 88 -63.01 5.53 86.69
C THR A 88 -64.28 5.99 85.96
N ALA A 89 -65.41 5.94 86.64
CA ALA A 89 -66.66 6.59 86.23
C ALA A 89 -66.85 7.88 87.03
N GLU A 90 -66.82 9.04 86.36
CA GLU A 90 -67.17 10.33 86.96
C GLU A 90 -68.63 10.66 86.66
N GLY A 91 -69.41 10.94 87.70
CA GLY A 91 -70.82 11.25 87.62
C GLY A 91 -71.48 11.19 88.99
N SER A 92 -72.57 11.92 89.15
CA SER A 92 -73.39 11.83 90.36
C SER A 92 -74.27 10.58 90.27
N VAL A 93 -74.35 9.81 91.36
CA VAL A 93 -75.28 8.67 91.47
C VAL A 93 -76.74 9.10 91.22
N TYR A 94 -77.07 10.37 91.49
CA TYR A 94 -78.36 10.98 91.18
C TYR A 94 -78.66 11.02 89.67
N ASP A 95 -77.68 11.40 88.85
CA ASP A 95 -77.85 11.50 87.40
C ASP A 95 -77.92 10.10 86.74
N TYR A 96 -77.19 9.13 87.30
CA TYR A 96 -77.26 7.75 86.86
C TYR A 96 -78.64 7.11 87.14
N PHE A 97 -79.19 7.21 88.35
CA PHE A 97 -80.48 6.56 88.66
C PHE A 97 -81.69 7.22 87.99
N LEU A 98 -81.66 8.53 87.73
CA LEU A 98 -82.79 9.26 87.14
C LEU A 98 -82.74 9.37 85.62
N ARG A 99 -81.52 9.47 85.05
CA ARG A 99 -81.33 9.73 83.61
C ARG A 99 -80.47 8.67 82.93
N GLN A 100 -80.01 7.65 83.66
CA GLN A 100 -79.05 6.65 83.18
C GLN A 100 -77.83 7.30 82.54
N GLN A 101 -77.36 8.42 83.11
CA GLN A 101 -76.27 9.22 82.53
C GLN A 101 -75.11 9.37 83.51
N ILE A 102 -73.90 9.18 83.01
CA ILE A 102 -72.62 9.39 83.71
C ILE A 102 -71.79 10.40 82.90
N LYS A 103 -71.06 11.29 83.57
CA LYS A 103 -70.32 12.38 82.90
C LYS A 103 -69.19 11.83 82.05
N SER A 104 -68.33 10.97 82.61
CA SER A 104 -67.30 10.26 81.86
C SER A 104 -67.01 8.87 82.44
N ILE A 105 -66.58 7.95 81.59
CA ILE A 105 -66.07 6.63 81.94
C ILE A 105 -64.67 6.55 81.33
N GLN A 106 -63.67 6.27 82.13
CA GLN A 106 -62.29 6.08 81.70
C GLN A 106 -61.82 4.69 82.14
N VAL A 107 -61.13 3.99 81.24
CA VAL A 107 -60.48 2.70 81.47
C VAL A 107 -59.01 2.86 81.10
N ASP A 108 -58.10 2.56 82.01
CA ASP A 108 -56.67 2.74 81.82
C ASP A 108 -56.10 1.61 80.92
N SER A 109 -56.53 0.37 81.13
CA SER A 109 -56.10 -0.79 80.34
C SER A 109 -57.19 -1.87 80.21
N LEU A 110 -57.46 -2.36 79.00
CA LEU A 110 -58.37 -3.48 78.73
C LEU A 110 -57.62 -4.65 78.08
N VAL A 111 -57.51 -5.80 78.74
CA VAL A 111 -56.90 -7.01 78.17
C VAL A 111 -57.97 -8.05 77.91
N ILE A 112 -58.04 -8.57 76.69
CA ILE A 112 -58.96 -9.63 76.29
C ILE A 112 -58.14 -10.82 75.80
N VAL A 113 -58.35 -12.00 76.35
CA VAL A 113 -57.84 -13.28 75.85
C VAL A 113 -59.02 -14.05 75.29
N THR A 114 -58.98 -14.45 74.01
CA THR A 114 -60.08 -15.18 73.36
C THR A 114 -60.21 -16.60 73.91
N PRO A 115 -61.41 -17.22 73.84
CA PRO A 115 -61.58 -18.61 74.27
C PRO A 115 -60.75 -19.59 73.41
N LEU A 116 -60.58 -20.81 73.92
CA LEU A 116 -59.98 -21.94 73.19
C LEU A 116 -60.66 -22.13 71.82
N PRO A 117 -59.89 -22.36 70.74
CA PRO A 117 -60.46 -22.64 69.42
C PRO A 117 -61.30 -23.93 69.46
N SER A 118 -62.50 -23.87 68.89
CA SER A 118 -63.42 -25.02 68.73
C SER A 118 -63.32 -25.56 67.31
N ASP A 119 -63.12 -26.86 67.15
CA ASP A 119 -63.14 -27.55 65.85
C ASP A 119 -64.56 -27.67 65.26
N GLU A 120 -65.59 -27.48 66.09
CA GLU A 120 -66.99 -27.44 65.63
C GLU A 120 -67.46 -25.98 65.49
N PRO A 121 -68.00 -25.59 64.32
CA PRO A 121 -68.64 -24.29 64.15
C PRO A 121 -69.89 -24.22 65.07
N PRO A 122 -70.16 -23.10 65.75
CA PRO A 122 -71.32 -22.98 66.63
C PRO A 122 -72.63 -23.34 65.91
N GLU A 123 -73.51 -24.13 66.54
CA GLU A 123 -74.80 -24.56 65.98
C GLU A 123 -75.71 -23.38 65.56
N ASP A 124 -75.49 -22.20 66.16
CA ASP A 124 -76.05 -20.92 65.72
C ASP A 124 -74.90 -19.95 65.37
N SER A 125 -74.45 -19.97 64.12
CA SER A 125 -73.50 -18.99 63.57
C SER A 125 -74.15 -17.62 63.30
N THR A 126 -74.95 -17.15 64.26
CA THR A 126 -75.65 -15.87 64.23
C THR A 126 -75.06 -14.95 65.32
N LEU A 127 -74.95 -13.66 65.02
CA LEU A 127 -74.55 -12.62 65.95
C LEU A 127 -75.71 -12.11 66.81
N VAL A 128 -76.88 -12.75 66.76
CA VAL A 128 -78.07 -12.36 67.56
C VAL A 128 -77.73 -12.31 69.05
N SER A 129 -77.05 -13.33 69.57
CA SER A 129 -76.64 -13.38 70.98
C SER A 129 -75.57 -12.34 71.33
N VAL A 130 -74.65 -12.06 70.38
CA VAL A 130 -73.59 -11.05 70.52
C VAL A 130 -74.19 -9.64 70.56
N PHE A 131 -75.09 -9.31 69.65
CA PHE A 131 -75.75 -8.00 69.61
C PHE A 131 -76.71 -7.82 70.78
N GLY A 132 -77.50 -8.85 71.11
CA GLY A 132 -78.35 -8.85 72.30
C GLY A 132 -77.55 -8.62 73.59
N GLY A 133 -76.42 -9.32 73.74
CA GLY A 133 -75.52 -9.14 74.89
C GLY A 133 -74.83 -7.77 74.91
N THR A 134 -74.39 -7.28 73.75
CA THR A 134 -73.75 -5.97 73.60
C THR A 134 -74.72 -4.84 73.94
N MET A 135 -75.95 -4.90 73.44
CA MET A 135 -77.01 -3.94 73.79
C MET A 135 -77.33 -3.96 75.28
N ALA A 136 -77.42 -5.15 75.88
CA ALA A 136 -77.62 -5.28 77.32
C ALA A 136 -76.45 -4.68 78.14
N GLY A 137 -75.24 -4.60 77.55
CA GLY A 137 -74.06 -3.98 78.15
C GLY A 137 -74.08 -2.45 78.18
N PHE A 138 -74.87 -1.80 77.32
CA PHE A 138 -75.02 -0.33 77.31
C PHE A 138 -76.03 0.13 78.36
N VAL A 139 -75.61 0.12 79.62
CA VAL A 139 -76.46 0.46 80.76
C VAL A 139 -76.54 1.96 81.05
N THR A 140 -75.72 2.79 80.38
CA THR A 140 -75.63 4.23 80.65
C THR A 140 -75.16 5.05 79.46
N ARG A 141 -75.68 6.28 79.36
CA ARG A 141 -75.20 7.33 78.47
C ARG A 141 -73.99 8.02 79.08
N THR A 142 -73.01 8.36 78.26
CA THR A 142 -71.85 9.11 78.74
C THR A 142 -71.31 10.08 77.71
N GLY A 143 -70.89 11.27 78.17
CA GLY A 143 -70.31 12.29 77.31
C GLY A 143 -68.83 12.06 76.98
N SER A 144 -68.18 11.12 77.66
CA SER A 144 -66.81 10.69 77.35
C SER A 144 -66.59 9.27 77.88
N LEU A 145 -66.32 8.34 76.99
CA LEU A 145 -65.96 6.95 77.21
C LEU A 145 -64.53 6.78 76.67
N ARG A 146 -63.55 6.75 77.57
CA ARG A 146 -62.14 6.68 77.25
C ARG A 146 -61.54 5.31 77.61
N LEU A 147 -60.74 4.76 76.71
CA LEU A 147 -59.84 3.63 76.91
C LEU A 147 -58.42 4.09 76.58
N ASP A 148 -57.50 4.08 77.53
CA ASP A 148 -56.13 4.59 77.34
C ASP A 148 -55.17 3.53 76.75
N TYR A 149 -55.47 2.25 76.98
CA TYR A 149 -54.76 1.11 76.39
C TYR A 149 -55.68 -0.12 76.35
N GLY A 150 -55.48 -0.99 75.37
CA GLY A 150 -56.18 -2.26 75.32
C GLY A 150 -55.48 -3.26 74.42
N ARG A 151 -55.62 -4.55 74.71
CA ARG A 151 -54.91 -5.60 74.02
C ARG A 151 -55.83 -6.81 73.90
N VAL A 152 -55.83 -7.44 72.74
CA VAL A 152 -56.55 -8.68 72.48
C VAL A 152 -55.55 -9.75 72.10
N GLU A 153 -55.58 -10.89 72.76
CA GLU A 153 -54.70 -12.04 72.53
C GLU A 153 -55.53 -13.31 72.32
N GLN A 154 -55.00 -14.27 71.58
CA GLN A 154 -55.53 -15.62 71.56
C GLN A 154 -55.13 -16.39 72.82
N TYR A 155 -55.85 -17.48 73.08
CA TYR A 155 -55.52 -18.39 74.17
C TYR A 155 -54.07 -18.91 74.12
N ASP A 156 -53.48 -19.01 72.93
CA ASP A 156 -52.09 -19.44 72.72
C ASP A 156 -51.03 -18.33 72.90
N GLY A 157 -51.46 -17.11 73.26
CA GLY A 157 -50.61 -15.94 73.43
C GLY A 157 -50.37 -15.13 72.15
N THR A 158 -50.96 -15.52 71.01
CA THR A 158 -50.87 -14.74 69.78
C THR A 158 -51.61 -13.42 69.94
N VAL A 159 -50.91 -12.29 69.77
CA VAL A 159 -51.53 -10.96 69.88
C VAL A 159 -52.39 -10.70 68.64
N LEU A 160 -53.69 -10.50 68.81
CA LEU A 160 -54.63 -10.14 67.75
C LEU A 160 -54.75 -8.62 67.61
N VAL A 161 -54.70 -7.89 68.72
CA VAL A 161 -54.68 -6.44 68.79
C VAL A 161 -53.66 -6.07 69.86
N ASP A 162 -52.58 -5.36 69.50
CA ASP A 162 -51.47 -5.09 70.43
C ASP A 162 -51.75 -3.90 71.35
N SER A 163 -52.38 -2.87 70.81
CA SER A 163 -52.73 -1.66 71.55
C SER A 163 -53.99 -1.03 70.99
N MET A 164 -54.98 -0.78 71.85
CA MET A 164 -56.25 -0.16 71.52
C MET A 164 -56.47 1.08 72.40
N ARG A 165 -56.96 2.16 71.81
CA ARG A 165 -57.45 3.34 72.52
C ARG A 165 -58.83 3.69 72.02
N LEU A 166 -59.66 4.22 72.89
CA LEU A 166 -61.00 4.67 72.54
C LEU A 166 -61.25 6.01 73.23
N ASP A 167 -61.86 6.93 72.52
CA ASP A 167 -62.51 8.12 73.04
C ASP A 167 -63.82 8.24 72.28
N ALA A 168 -64.92 8.06 72.99
CA ALA A 168 -66.25 8.00 72.41
C ALA A 168 -67.26 8.65 73.34
N SER A 169 -68.49 8.83 72.89
CA SER A 169 -69.62 9.17 73.74
C SER A 169 -70.79 8.24 73.43
N VAL A 170 -71.53 7.87 74.47
CA VAL A 170 -72.73 7.03 74.35
C VAL A 170 -73.95 7.95 74.42
N ILE A 171 -74.55 8.19 73.27
CA ILE A 171 -75.65 9.14 73.06
C ILE A 171 -77.00 8.50 73.44
N GLU A 172 -77.21 7.26 73.01
CA GLU A 172 -78.40 6.45 73.28
C GLU A 172 -78.04 5.05 73.79
N ILE A 173 -78.97 4.38 74.46
CA ILE A 173 -78.75 3.08 75.13
C ILE A 173 -79.79 2.00 74.76
N ASN A 174 -81.00 2.38 74.34
CA ASN A 174 -82.03 1.42 73.93
C ASN A 174 -81.72 0.85 72.54
N ASN A 175 -81.25 1.70 71.64
CA ASN A 175 -80.56 1.35 70.41
C ASN A 175 -79.21 2.06 70.50
N PRO A 176 -78.19 1.42 71.08
CA PRO A 176 -76.96 2.11 71.42
C PRO A 176 -76.40 2.89 70.24
N LEU A 177 -76.29 4.21 70.42
CA LEU A 177 -75.63 5.10 69.48
C LEU A 177 -74.36 5.60 70.15
N VAL A 178 -73.23 5.14 69.63
CA VAL A 178 -71.90 5.48 70.13
C VAL A 178 -71.23 6.38 69.12
N GLU A 179 -71.01 7.65 69.49
CA GLU A 179 -70.23 8.59 68.70
C GLU A 179 -68.76 8.39 69.07
N ILE A 180 -67.99 7.79 68.17
CA ILE A 180 -66.57 7.54 68.35
C ILE A 180 -65.81 8.79 67.91
N HIS A 181 -65.28 9.53 68.88
CA HIS A 181 -64.45 10.71 68.64
C HIS A 181 -63.03 10.33 68.19
N GLN A 182 -62.52 9.20 68.66
CA GLN A 182 -61.22 8.61 68.27
C GLN A 182 -61.10 7.18 68.79
N ALA A 183 -61.05 6.17 67.91
CA ALA A 183 -60.69 4.79 68.26
C ALA A 183 -59.40 4.42 67.57
N GLU A 184 -58.31 4.20 68.30
CA GLU A 184 -57.03 3.78 67.73
C GLU A 184 -56.79 2.30 68.00
N THR A 185 -56.28 1.55 67.04
CA THR A 185 -55.86 0.17 67.27
C THR A 185 -54.61 -0.15 66.47
N TYR A 186 -53.65 -0.84 67.08
CA TYR A 186 -52.52 -1.45 66.38
C TYR A 186 -52.85 -2.91 66.10
N ILE A 187 -53.04 -3.20 64.82
CA ILE A 187 -53.29 -4.56 64.34
C ILE A 187 -51.96 -5.06 63.76
N PRO A 188 -51.41 -6.20 64.23
CA PRO A 188 -50.21 -6.79 63.65
C PRO A 188 -50.35 -6.93 62.12
N LEU A 189 -49.29 -6.57 61.37
CA LEU A 189 -49.25 -6.48 59.90
C LEU A 189 -50.03 -5.31 59.25
N LEU A 190 -51.03 -4.72 59.90
CA LEU A 190 -51.80 -3.58 59.36
C LEU A 190 -51.34 -2.22 59.94
N GLY A 191 -50.70 -2.22 61.11
CA GLY A 191 -50.19 -1.04 61.80
C GLY A 191 -51.25 -0.27 62.60
N TRP A 192 -50.95 1.00 62.91
CA TRP A 192 -51.87 1.87 63.66
C TRP A 192 -53.02 2.35 62.79
N THR A 193 -54.23 1.96 63.14
CA THR A 193 -55.46 2.47 62.55
C THR A 193 -56.18 3.36 63.56
N ARG A 194 -56.82 4.43 63.08
CA ARG A 194 -57.68 5.34 63.84
C ARG A 194 -59.04 5.37 63.18
N PHE A 195 -60.10 5.38 63.96
CA PHE A 195 -61.46 5.42 63.48
C PHE A 195 -62.24 6.52 64.20
N THR A 196 -63.05 7.28 63.48
CA THR A 196 -64.02 8.23 64.03
C THR A 196 -65.34 8.05 63.32
N GLY A 197 -66.45 8.21 64.01
CA GLY A 197 -67.76 8.07 63.37
C GLY A 197 -68.83 7.65 64.34
N GLU A 198 -69.97 7.23 63.79
CA GLU A 198 -71.11 6.80 64.58
C GLU A 198 -71.28 5.29 64.46
N LEU A 199 -71.38 4.61 65.59
CA LEU A 199 -71.71 3.19 65.67
C LEU A 199 -73.11 3.07 66.26
N GLN A 200 -74.05 2.62 65.44
CA GLN A 200 -75.41 2.33 65.86
C GLN A 200 -75.58 0.81 66.02
N ILE A 201 -76.07 0.38 67.17
CA ILE A 201 -76.29 -1.01 67.51
C ILE A 201 -77.77 -1.22 67.77
N ASP A 202 -78.38 -2.21 67.14
CA ASP A 202 -79.72 -2.70 67.44
C ASP A 202 -79.72 -4.24 67.53
N SER A 203 -80.88 -4.84 67.81
CA SER A 203 -80.99 -6.28 68.07
C SER A 203 -80.77 -7.14 66.81
N THR A 204 -80.76 -6.52 65.64
CA THR A 204 -80.66 -7.16 64.33
C THR A 204 -79.40 -6.78 63.58
N ARG A 205 -78.77 -5.64 63.89
CA ARG A 205 -77.57 -5.16 63.21
C ARG A 205 -76.74 -4.17 64.02
N VAL A 206 -75.47 -4.12 63.66
CA VAL A 206 -74.54 -3.04 64.00
C VAL A 206 -74.26 -2.27 62.72
N SER A 207 -74.56 -0.98 62.65
CA SER A 207 -74.28 -0.13 61.51
C SER A 207 -73.31 1.00 61.84
N ILE A 208 -72.46 1.30 60.87
CA ILE A 208 -71.52 2.42 60.89
C ILE A 208 -72.14 3.56 60.08
N GLY A 209 -72.18 4.76 60.65
CA GLY A 209 -72.74 5.94 60.01
C GLY A 209 -71.97 6.34 58.75
N ASN A 210 -72.66 6.96 57.79
CA ASN A 210 -72.11 7.30 56.46
C ASN A 210 -70.95 8.32 56.49
N SER A 211 -70.73 8.98 57.61
CA SER A 211 -69.65 9.97 57.81
C SER A 211 -68.49 9.41 58.64
N SER A 212 -68.42 8.09 58.83
CA SER A 212 -67.36 7.48 59.62
C SER A 212 -66.09 7.38 58.81
N VAL A 213 -64.95 7.74 59.41
CA VAL A 213 -63.65 7.80 58.76
C VAL A 213 -62.68 6.89 59.51
N ALA A 214 -62.01 6.02 58.77
CA ALA A 214 -60.91 5.18 59.21
C ALA A 214 -59.60 5.68 58.57
N TRP A 215 -58.66 6.11 59.39
CA TRP A 215 -57.27 6.30 58.99
C TRP A 215 -56.50 5.03 59.28
N CYS A 216 -55.68 4.58 58.36
CA CYS A 216 -54.69 3.53 58.57
C CYS A 216 -53.41 3.91 57.82
N PRO A 217 -52.29 3.19 58.01
CA PRO A 217 -51.03 3.58 57.37
C PRO A 217 -51.12 3.57 55.85
N VAL A 218 -52.07 2.78 55.32
CA VAL A 218 -52.37 2.69 53.90
C VAL A 218 -53.35 3.76 53.41
N GLY A 219 -53.91 4.64 54.24
CA GLY A 219 -54.80 5.71 53.73
C GLY A 219 -55.89 6.20 54.67
N GLU A 220 -56.73 7.09 54.15
CA GLU A 220 -57.94 7.60 54.81
C GLU A 220 -59.18 7.13 54.04
N PHE A 221 -60.09 6.47 54.75
CA PHE A 221 -61.26 5.80 54.18
C PHE A 221 -62.53 6.20 54.91
N VAL A 222 -63.53 6.65 54.15
CA VAL A 222 -64.91 6.71 54.61
C VAL A 222 -65.46 5.29 54.64
N VAL A 223 -65.87 4.85 55.83
CA VAL A 223 -66.45 3.51 56.05
C VAL A 223 -67.91 3.69 56.41
N SER A 224 -68.78 2.98 55.72
CA SER A 224 -70.21 2.92 56.02
C SER A 224 -70.68 1.49 55.85
N GLY A 225 -71.73 1.10 56.54
CA GLY A 225 -72.25 -0.25 56.36
C GLY A 225 -72.89 -0.84 57.58
N PHE A 226 -73.15 -2.14 57.52
CA PHE A 226 -73.76 -2.88 58.60
C PHE A 226 -73.24 -4.31 58.67
N LEU A 227 -73.30 -4.85 59.88
CA LEU A 227 -73.17 -6.25 60.19
C LEU A 227 -74.50 -6.70 60.80
N ASN A 228 -75.17 -7.63 60.14
CA ASN A 228 -76.45 -8.17 60.59
C ASN A 228 -76.23 -9.36 61.55
N SER A 229 -77.29 -9.61 62.31
CA SER A 229 -77.36 -10.69 63.29
C SER A 229 -77.31 -12.08 62.67
N ASP A 230 -77.59 -12.23 61.37
CA ASP A 230 -77.43 -13.48 60.61
C ASP A 230 -76.00 -13.68 60.06
N SER A 231 -75.04 -12.91 60.58
CA SER A 231 -73.65 -12.86 60.13
C SER A 231 -73.47 -12.32 58.72
N THR A 232 -74.50 -11.74 58.10
CA THR A 232 -74.35 -11.04 56.83
C THR A 232 -73.70 -9.67 57.03
N VAL A 233 -72.77 -9.35 56.16
CA VAL A 233 -71.98 -8.13 56.21
C VAL A 233 -72.23 -7.31 54.94
N ASN A 234 -72.29 -5.99 55.09
CA ASN A 234 -72.28 -5.04 53.99
C ASN A 234 -71.48 -3.82 54.44
N PHE A 235 -70.22 -3.71 54.06
CA PHE A 235 -69.39 -2.54 54.31
C PHE A 235 -69.01 -1.90 52.99
N ASN A 236 -69.25 -0.60 52.87
CA ASN A 236 -68.72 0.23 51.80
C ASN A 236 -67.59 1.08 52.36
N ILE A 237 -66.42 0.92 51.79
CA ILE A 237 -65.17 1.58 52.16
C ILE A 237 -64.75 2.39 50.94
N SER A 238 -64.78 3.71 51.03
CA SER A 238 -64.33 4.59 49.95
C SER A 238 -63.29 5.57 50.44
N GLY A 239 -62.22 5.80 49.68
CA GLY A 239 -61.17 6.70 50.14
C GLY A 239 -59.90 6.64 49.32
N ASN A 240 -58.85 7.28 49.83
CA ASN A 240 -57.55 7.31 49.16
C ASN A 240 -56.60 6.36 49.87
N ALA A 241 -56.19 5.31 49.17
CA ALA A 241 -55.16 4.38 49.57
C ALA A 241 -53.78 4.81 49.07
N SER A 242 -52.71 4.46 49.80
CA SER A 242 -51.32 4.59 49.39
C SER A 242 -50.46 3.45 49.90
N THR A 243 -49.51 3.01 49.08
CA THR A 243 -48.52 1.98 49.44
C THR A 243 -47.25 2.55 50.08
N ALA A 244 -47.20 3.86 50.38
CA ALA A 244 -46.03 4.53 50.96
C ALA A 244 -45.45 3.86 52.22
N PHE A 245 -46.31 3.14 52.95
CA PHE A 245 -45.97 2.44 54.19
C PHE A 245 -45.55 0.98 53.98
N VAL A 246 -45.73 0.43 52.77
CA VAL A 246 -45.43 -0.98 52.47
C VAL A 246 -44.01 -1.08 51.89
N PRO A 247 -43.06 -1.74 52.56
CA PRO A 247 -41.71 -1.91 52.05
C PRO A 247 -41.72 -2.74 50.75
N ASP A 248 -40.76 -2.47 49.87
CA ASP A 248 -40.52 -3.20 48.62
C ASP A 248 -41.65 -3.15 47.57
N ILE A 249 -42.68 -2.31 47.78
CA ILE A 249 -43.72 -2.02 46.78
C ILE A 249 -43.54 -0.59 46.23
N PRO A 250 -43.65 -0.36 44.90
CA PRO A 250 -43.62 0.97 44.33
C PRO A 250 -44.63 1.90 45.00
N PHE A 251 -44.25 3.17 45.20
CA PHE A 251 -45.15 4.16 45.79
C PHE A 251 -46.37 4.33 44.88
N ALA A 252 -47.55 4.02 45.39
CA ALA A 252 -48.81 4.09 44.67
C ALA A 252 -49.82 4.87 45.52
N THR A 253 -50.74 5.55 44.85
CA THR A 253 -51.88 6.24 45.45
C THR A 253 -53.13 5.94 44.63
N ALA A 254 -54.23 5.53 45.24
CA ALA A 254 -55.45 5.19 44.52
C ALA A 254 -56.69 5.61 45.28
N SER A 255 -57.66 6.20 44.59
CA SER A 255 -59.03 6.25 45.05
C SER A 255 -59.59 4.83 44.94
N VAL A 256 -60.15 4.33 46.02
CA VAL A 256 -60.74 3.00 46.10
C VAL A 256 -62.19 3.10 46.54
N ASP A 257 -63.03 2.26 45.94
CA ASP A 257 -64.40 2.02 46.37
C ASP A 257 -64.55 0.51 46.57
N CYS A 258 -64.65 0.05 47.80
CA CYS A 258 -64.75 -1.35 48.15
C CYS A 258 -66.09 -1.65 48.82
N SER A 259 -66.83 -2.61 48.28
CA SER A 259 -68.03 -3.18 48.89
C SER A 259 -67.72 -4.59 49.38
N ILE A 260 -67.71 -4.78 50.70
CA ILE A 260 -67.57 -6.08 51.35
C ILE A 260 -68.98 -6.58 51.66
N THR A 261 -69.42 -7.61 50.95
CA THR A 261 -70.73 -8.23 51.11
C THR A 261 -70.59 -9.72 51.46
N GLY A 262 -71.71 -10.42 51.66
CA GLY A 262 -71.71 -11.85 51.97
C GLY A 262 -71.85 -12.12 53.46
N SER A 263 -71.23 -13.19 53.95
CA SER A 263 -71.29 -13.60 55.37
C SER A 263 -69.91 -13.56 56.01
N ILE A 264 -69.80 -13.35 57.32
CA ILE A 264 -68.51 -13.41 58.04
C ILE A 264 -67.62 -14.62 57.65
N PRO A 265 -68.14 -15.87 57.53
CA PRO A 265 -67.31 -17.02 57.14
C PRO A 265 -66.96 -17.10 55.64
N ALA A 266 -67.64 -16.32 54.80
CA ALA A 266 -67.42 -16.24 53.36
C ALA A 266 -67.73 -14.82 52.85
N PRO A 267 -66.87 -13.83 53.17
CA PRO A 267 -67.04 -12.48 52.68
C PRO A 267 -66.63 -12.41 51.21
N GLU A 268 -67.33 -11.57 50.46
CA GLU A 268 -66.99 -11.19 49.09
C GLU A 268 -66.68 -9.70 49.10
N ALA A 269 -65.41 -9.37 48.88
CA ALA A 269 -64.96 -8.00 48.72
C ALA A 269 -64.89 -7.66 47.23
N ILE A 270 -65.72 -6.72 46.81
CA ILE A 270 -65.73 -6.14 45.47
C ILE A 270 -65.06 -4.79 45.56
N LEU A 271 -63.87 -4.65 45.00
CA LEU A 271 -63.08 -3.42 44.98
C LEU A 271 -63.06 -2.83 43.57
N THR A 272 -63.44 -1.58 43.44
CA THR A 272 -63.24 -0.76 42.23
C THR A 272 -62.16 0.26 42.54
N ILE A 273 -61.30 0.53 41.57
CA ILE A 273 -60.30 1.61 41.63
C ILE A 273 -60.67 2.60 40.52
N PRO A 274 -61.44 3.67 40.82
CA PRO A 274 -61.86 4.61 39.78
C PRO A 274 -60.70 5.41 39.18
N ALA A 275 -59.70 5.73 40.01
CA ALA A 275 -58.50 6.45 39.61
C ALA A 275 -57.39 6.25 40.64
N GLY A 276 -56.18 6.02 40.16
CA GLY A 276 -54.97 5.99 40.97
C GLY A 276 -53.74 6.26 40.13
N GLY A 277 -52.58 6.22 40.76
CA GLY A 277 -51.27 6.45 40.17
C GLY A 277 -50.22 5.61 40.88
N ILE A 278 -49.39 4.88 40.14
CA ILE A 278 -48.20 4.18 40.62
C ILE A 278 -47.01 5.04 40.20
N ASN A 279 -46.18 5.45 41.15
CA ASN A 279 -44.87 6.00 40.87
C ASN A 279 -43.87 4.85 40.72
N TYR A 280 -43.58 4.52 39.47
CA TYR A 280 -42.60 3.52 39.09
C TYR A 280 -41.32 4.24 38.62
N HIS A 281 -40.24 4.17 39.40
CA HIS A 281 -38.95 4.78 39.04
C HIS A 281 -39.00 6.29 38.69
N GLY A 282 -39.94 7.06 39.25
CA GLY A 282 -40.13 8.48 38.96
C GLY A 282 -41.20 8.77 37.88
N LEU A 283 -41.71 7.75 37.20
CA LEU A 283 -42.82 7.84 36.24
C LEU A 283 -44.16 7.63 36.95
N MET A 284 -45.10 8.56 36.75
CA MET A 284 -46.46 8.42 37.22
C MET A 284 -47.29 7.59 36.21
N VAL A 285 -47.68 6.39 36.61
CA VAL A 285 -48.54 5.48 35.86
C VAL A 285 -49.95 5.56 36.42
N GLY A 286 -50.88 6.16 35.69
CA GLY A 286 -52.30 6.11 36.04
C GLY A 286 -52.79 4.66 36.15
N MET A 287 -53.67 4.39 37.10
CA MET A 287 -54.29 3.07 37.25
C MET A 287 -55.79 3.22 37.48
N ASN A 288 -56.59 2.31 36.95
CA ASN A 288 -57.96 2.09 37.33
C ASN A 288 -58.28 0.60 37.23
N ALA A 289 -59.30 0.16 37.96
CA ALA A 289 -59.76 -1.22 37.96
C ALA A 289 -61.27 -1.22 38.06
N ASP A 290 -61.95 -1.76 37.06
CA ASP A 290 -63.41 -1.76 37.03
C ASP A 290 -63.97 -2.63 38.15
N THR A 291 -63.45 -3.85 38.31
CA THR A 291 -63.88 -4.76 39.38
C THR A 291 -62.78 -5.75 39.78
N MET A 292 -62.38 -5.69 41.04
CA MET A 292 -61.58 -6.73 41.70
C MET A 292 -62.47 -7.48 42.69
N VAL A 293 -62.70 -8.77 42.47
CA VAL A 293 -63.47 -9.63 43.36
C VAL A 293 -62.52 -10.51 44.16
N LEU A 294 -62.52 -10.35 45.47
CA LEU A 294 -61.83 -11.21 46.42
C LEU A 294 -62.88 -12.02 47.20
N THR A 295 -62.83 -13.33 47.04
CA THR A 295 -63.58 -14.28 47.88
C THR A 295 -62.60 -15.17 48.65
N ARG A 296 -63.11 -16.04 49.52
CA ARG A 296 -62.28 -17.07 50.18
C ARG A 296 -61.65 -18.06 49.19
N GLU A 297 -62.24 -18.23 48.02
CA GLU A 297 -61.85 -19.27 47.04
C GLU A 297 -61.11 -18.71 45.83
N LYS A 298 -61.31 -17.43 45.50
CA LYS A 298 -60.70 -16.82 44.31
C LYS A 298 -60.39 -15.35 44.50
N PHE A 299 -59.43 -14.89 43.71
CA PHE A 299 -59.22 -13.49 43.39
C PHE A 299 -59.37 -13.31 41.89
N SER A 300 -60.28 -12.44 41.45
CA SER A 300 -60.42 -12.09 40.04
C SER A 300 -60.38 -10.59 39.85
N VAL A 301 -59.75 -10.16 38.77
CA VAL A 301 -59.60 -8.77 38.37
C VAL A 301 -60.15 -8.66 36.96
N ASP A 302 -61.07 -7.71 36.78
CA ASP A 302 -61.72 -7.37 35.51
C ASP A 302 -61.56 -5.86 35.28
N GLY A 303 -61.16 -5.48 34.07
CA GLY A 303 -60.93 -4.10 33.65
C GLY A 303 -59.82 -3.43 34.46
N PHE A 304 -58.69 -4.10 34.70
CA PHE A 304 -57.52 -3.44 35.29
C PHE A 304 -56.72 -2.72 34.21
N HIS A 305 -56.82 -1.40 34.24
CA HIS A 305 -56.27 -0.50 33.25
C HIS A 305 -55.10 0.27 33.87
N LEU A 306 -53.93 0.20 33.26
CA LEU A 306 -52.79 1.06 33.55
C LEU A 306 -52.59 2.03 32.39
N LYS A 307 -52.37 3.30 32.67
CA LYS A 307 -52.22 4.34 31.66
C LYS A 307 -51.10 5.30 31.99
N THR A 308 -50.17 5.42 31.06
CA THR A 308 -49.11 6.43 31.07
C THR A 308 -49.33 7.40 29.90
N GLY A 309 -48.37 8.31 29.66
CA GLY A 309 -48.42 9.19 28.49
C GLY A 309 -48.40 8.44 27.16
N SER A 310 -47.77 7.26 27.10
CA SER A 310 -47.53 6.51 25.86
C SER A 310 -47.93 5.03 25.91
N ILE A 311 -48.18 4.45 27.10
CA ILE A 311 -48.59 3.05 27.28
C ILE A 311 -49.97 2.98 27.93
N GLU A 312 -50.84 2.13 27.38
CA GLU A 312 -52.12 1.72 27.97
C GLU A 312 -52.09 0.20 28.15
N VAL A 313 -52.40 -0.34 29.32
CA VAL A 313 -52.37 -1.79 29.58
C VAL A 313 -53.68 -2.21 30.21
N ASP A 314 -54.40 -3.09 29.55
CA ASP A 314 -55.60 -3.72 30.05
C ASP A 314 -55.24 -5.14 30.49
N ALA A 315 -55.47 -5.47 31.75
CA ALA A 315 -55.20 -6.79 32.30
C ALA A 315 -56.44 -7.36 32.98
N ASP A 316 -56.71 -8.63 32.71
CA ASP A 316 -57.78 -9.39 33.33
C ASP A 316 -57.20 -10.69 33.86
N GLY A 317 -57.67 -11.13 35.02
CA GLY A 317 -57.08 -12.27 35.68
C GLY A 317 -58.03 -12.96 36.64
N ASN A 318 -57.83 -14.26 36.80
CA ASN A 318 -58.50 -15.06 37.81
C ASN A 318 -57.47 -16.00 38.44
N LEU A 319 -57.44 -16.06 39.77
CA LEU A 319 -56.62 -16.93 40.59
C LEU A 319 -57.53 -17.69 41.55
N GLN A 320 -57.52 -19.02 41.49
CA GLN A 320 -58.18 -19.88 42.46
C GLN A 320 -57.22 -20.21 43.60
N PHE A 321 -57.63 -19.99 44.84
CA PHE A 321 -56.82 -20.29 46.02
C PHE A 321 -56.80 -21.80 46.38
N SER A 322 -57.74 -22.58 45.85
CA SER A 322 -57.88 -24.02 46.13
C SER A 322 -56.75 -24.85 45.54
N ASP A 323 -56.34 -24.55 44.31
CA ASP A 323 -55.29 -25.25 43.57
C ASP A 323 -54.20 -24.32 43.04
N LEU A 324 -54.29 -23.00 43.33
CA LEU A 324 -53.44 -21.97 42.74
C LEU A 324 -53.53 -21.92 41.21
N SER A 325 -54.63 -22.41 40.62
CA SER A 325 -54.86 -22.26 39.18
C SER A 325 -55.11 -20.81 38.84
N TRP A 326 -54.46 -20.34 37.79
CA TRP A 326 -54.59 -18.98 37.32
C TRP A 326 -54.85 -18.96 35.82
N SER A 327 -55.60 -17.96 35.38
CA SER A 327 -55.76 -17.61 33.98
C SER A 327 -55.77 -16.10 33.88
N GLY A 328 -55.01 -15.53 32.96
CA GLY A 328 -54.98 -14.09 32.78
C GLY A 328 -54.66 -13.69 31.36
N GLY A 329 -55.08 -12.49 31.01
CA GLY A 329 -54.78 -11.83 29.75
C GLY A 329 -54.26 -10.43 30.03
N VAL A 330 -53.35 -9.97 29.18
CA VAL A 330 -52.83 -8.61 29.18
C VAL A 330 -52.87 -8.11 27.73
N LEU A 331 -53.54 -7.00 27.48
CA LEU A 331 -53.52 -6.24 26.24
C LEU A 331 -52.84 -4.89 26.51
N ALA A 332 -51.59 -4.75 26.09
CA ALA A 332 -50.88 -3.48 26.14
C ALA A 332 -50.94 -2.78 24.78
N GLY A 333 -51.31 -1.51 24.76
CA GLY A 333 -51.20 -0.57 23.66
C GLY A 333 -50.05 0.42 23.88
N PHE A 334 -49.28 0.68 22.84
CA PHE A 334 -48.14 1.59 22.83
C PHE A 334 -48.37 2.71 21.82
N GLN A 335 -48.00 3.94 22.16
CA GLN A 335 -48.14 5.14 21.34
C GLN A 335 -46.87 6.00 21.46
N GLY A 336 -45.91 5.77 20.56
CA GLY A 336 -44.61 6.45 20.57
C GLY A 336 -43.84 6.21 21.88
N THR A 337 -43.89 4.99 22.40
CA THR A 337 -43.34 4.63 23.70
C THR A 337 -41.82 4.45 23.64
N ASP A 338 -41.12 5.18 24.49
CA ASP A 338 -39.72 4.90 24.81
C ASP A 338 -39.62 3.90 25.96
N VAL A 339 -39.16 2.69 25.66
CA VAL A 339 -39.01 1.59 26.62
C VAL A 339 -37.84 1.85 27.56
N SER A 340 -36.80 2.59 27.13
CA SER A 340 -35.67 2.96 27.99
C SER A 340 -36.10 3.80 29.20
N ALA A 341 -37.19 4.56 29.05
CA ALA A 341 -37.79 5.31 30.14
C ALA A 341 -38.32 4.40 31.27
N TYR A 342 -38.74 3.17 30.94
CA TYR A 342 -39.27 2.20 31.90
C TYR A 342 -38.22 1.17 32.32
N PHE A 343 -37.23 0.89 31.47
CA PHE A 343 -36.16 -0.08 31.70
C PHE A 343 -34.81 0.55 31.32
N PRO A 344 -33.99 1.02 32.28
CA PRO A 344 -32.77 1.79 31.98
C PRO A 344 -31.70 1.04 31.16
N GLU A 345 -31.77 -0.28 31.10
CA GLU A 345 -30.87 -1.12 30.30
C GLU A 345 -31.40 -1.37 28.88
N ALA A 346 -32.62 -0.91 28.57
CA ALA A 346 -33.22 -1.02 27.24
C ALA A 346 -32.77 0.15 26.33
N PRO A 347 -32.69 -0.07 25.00
CA PRO A 347 -32.37 0.99 24.06
C PRO A 347 -33.48 2.05 23.99
N GLU A 348 -33.14 3.26 23.56
CA GLU A 348 -34.13 4.31 23.28
C GLU A 348 -35.10 3.82 22.20
N THR A 349 -36.42 3.99 22.40
CA THR A 349 -37.43 3.55 21.42
C THR A 349 -38.56 4.55 21.21
N GLU A 350 -39.35 4.31 20.16
CA GLU A 350 -40.64 4.97 19.90
C GLU A 350 -41.62 3.90 19.43
N ILE A 351 -42.06 3.00 20.31
CA ILE A 351 -42.92 1.86 19.95
C ILE A 351 -44.37 2.30 19.84
N THR A 352 -45.03 1.94 18.74
CA THR A 352 -46.47 2.12 18.53
C THR A 352 -47.08 0.80 18.10
N GLY A 353 -48.14 0.33 18.78
CA GLY A 353 -48.71 -0.99 18.49
C GLY A 353 -49.48 -1.61 19.65
N THR A 354 -49.71 -2.92 19.56
CA THR A 354 -50.36 -3.70 20.62
C THR A 354 -49.56 -4.97 20.94
N LEU A 355 -49.63 -5.39 22.20
CA LEU A 355 -49.12 -6.66 22.70
C LEU A 355 -50.24 -7.35 23.48
N ASN A 356 -50.71 -8.48 22.99
CA ASN A 356 -51.73 -9.30 23.62
C ASN A 356 -51.08 -10.59 24.14
N ALA A 357 -51.01 -10.77 25.45
CA ALA A 357 -50.49 -11.97 26.08
C ALA A 357 -51.61 -12.65 26.88
N ARG A 358 -51.77 -13.96 26.74
CA ARG A 358 -52.73 -14.78 27.48
C ARG A 358 -52.05 -16.01 28.02
N GLY A 359 -52.39 -16.38 29.25
CA GLY A 359 -51.79 -17.52 29.92
C GLY A 359 -52.77 -18.21 30.85
N ARG A 360 -52.52 -19.51 31.06
CA ARG A 360 -53.11 -20.26 32.18
C ARG A 360 -52.06 -21.16 32.80
N GLY A 361 -52.16 -21.36 34.11
CA GLY A 361 -51.21 -22.13 34.88
C GLY A 361 -51.76 -22.60 36.22
N THR A 362 -50.91 -23.27 36.98
CA THR A 362 -51.17 -23.71 38.36
C THR A 362 -49.91 -23.43 39.18
N SER A 363 -50.02 -22.60 40.22
CA SER A 363 -48.87 -22.10 40.97
C SER A 363 -47.83 -21.49 39.99
N GLY A 364 -46.56 -21.90 40.05
CA GLY A 364 -45.52 -21.49 39.10
C GLY A 364 -45.50 -22.25 37.77
N ILE A 365 -46.42 -23.18 37.52
CA ILE A 365 -46.45 -24.01 36.31
C ILE A 365 -47.36 -23.36 35.27
N LEU A 366 -46.79 -22.84 34.20
CA LEU A 366 -47.49 -22.40 32.99
C LEU A 366 -47.95 -23.62 32.16
N HIS A 367 -49.26 -23.74 31.92
CA HIS A 367 -49.87 -24.83 31.12
C HIS A 367 -50.01 -24.46 29.64
N SER A 368 -50.41 -23.23 29.37
CA SER A 368 -50.41 -22.68 28.03
C SER A 368 -50.23 -21.17 28.04
N MET A 369 -49.55 -20.68 27.02
CA MET A 369 -49.31 -19.26 26.79
C MET A 369 -49.50 -18.94 25.31
N GLU A 370 -50.05 -17.77 25.04
CA GLU A 370 -50.12 -17.18 23.71
C GLU A 370 -49.72 -15.71 23.84
N VAL A 371 -48.77 -15.26 23.03
CA VAL A 371 -48.31 -13.88 22.96
C VAL A 371 -48.39 -13.44 21.51
N GLN A 372 -49.08 -12.34 21.27
CA GLN A 372 -49.25 -11.73 19.96
C GLN A 372 -48.91 -10.24 20.05
N GLY A 373 -47.78 -9.83 19.48
CA GLY A 373 -47.39 -8.45 19.30
C GLY A 373 -47.66 -7.99 17.86
N ASN A 374 -48.18 -6.78 17.69
CA ASN A 374 -48.32 -6.13 16.40
C ASN A 374 -47.95 -4.65 16.57
N PHE A 375 -46.77 -4.30 16.10
CA PHE A 375 -46.19 -2.97 16.16
C PHE A 375 -46.16 -2.36 14.77
N THR A 376 -46.40 -1.06 14.68
CA THR A 376 -46.42 -0.29 13.43
C THR A 376 -45.81 1.07 13.67
N ARG A 377 -45.13 1.65 12.68
CA ARG A 377 -44.53 3.00 12.80
C ARG A 377 -43.71 3.17 14.08
N SER A 378 -42.93 2.15 14.42
CA SER A 378 -42.12 2.13 15.63
C SER A 378 -40.71 2.61 15.33
N ARG A 379 -39.93 2.98 16.35
CA ARG A 379 -38.50 3.27 16.22
C ARG A 379 -37.72 2.55 17.30
N VAL A 380 -36.52 2.08 16.99
CA VAL A 380 -35.53 1.66 17.97
C VAL A 380 -34.25 2.43 17.64
N MET A 381 -33.78 3.24 18.59
CA MET A 381 -32.73 4.24 18.40
C MET A 381 -33.05 5.15 17.20
N ASP A 382 -32.18 5.19 16.17
CA ASP A 382 -32.39 5.97 14.95
C ASP A 382 -33.16 5.21 13.84
N PHE A 383 -33.57 3.96 14.09
CA PHE A 383 -34.09 3.06 13.04
C PHE A 383 -35.61 2.92 13.07
N ALA A 384 -36.26 3.25 11.95
CA ALA A 384 -37.70 3.16 11.78
C ALA A 384 -38.15 1.74 11.38
N LEU A 385 -39.14 1.23 12.10
CA LEU A 385 -39.86 -0.02 11.89
C LEU A 385 -41.24 0.30 11.31
N SER A 386 -41.52 -0.14 10.09
CA SER A 386 -42.84 0.05 9.46
C SER A 386 -43.87 -0.89 10.08
N HIS A 387 -43.50 -2.15 10.33
CA HIS A 387 -44.32 -3.17 10.97
C HIS A 387 -43.44 -4.18 11.73
N ALA A 388 -43.91 -4.71 12.86
CA ALA A 388 -43.28 -5.86 13.50
C ALA A 388 -44.37 -6.72 14.16
N ALA A 389 -44.48 -7.98 13.75
CA ALA A 389 -45.40 -8.95 14.29
C ALA A 389 -44.62 -10.02 15.07
N ILE A 390 -45.07 -10.32 16.28
CA ILE A 390 -44.54 -11.41 17.10
C ILE A 390 -45.70 -12.33 17.42
N TYR A 391 -45.57 -13.61 17.12
CA TYR A 391 -46.51 -14.65 17.53
C TYR A 391 -45.75 -15.73 18.27
N CYS A 392 -46.19 -16.07 19.47
CA CYS A 392 -45.57 -17.13 20.27
C CYS A 392 -46.66 -17.90 21.00
N SER A 393 -46.64 -19.22 20.87
CA SER A 393 -47.54 -20.14 21.55
C SER A 393 -46.74 -21.22 22.26
N GLY A 394 -47.05 -21.48 23.52
CA GLY A 394 -46.26 -22.41 24.31
C GLY A 394 -47.09 -23.18 25.32
N ASN A 395 -46.56 -24.33 25.74
CA ASN A 395 -47.10 -25.16 26.80
C ASN A 395 -45.95 -25.70 27.68
N THR A 396 -46.24 -26.69 28.52
CA THR A 396 -45.24 -27.29 29.41
C THR A 396 -44.11 -28.06 28.71
N SER A 397 -44.29 -28.43 27.45
CA SER A 397 -43.36 -29.25 26.65
C SER A 397 -42.60 -28.47 25.58
N GLY A 398 -43.10 -27.30 25.18
CA GLY A 398 -42.46 -26.54 24.12
C GLY A 398 -43.07 -25.16 23.87
N VAL A 399 -42.33 -24.35 23.14
CA VAL A 399 -42.71 -23.01 22.70
C VAL A 399 -42.44 -22.93 21.20
N GLN A 400 -43.42 -22.52 20.42
CA GLN A 400 -43.27 -22.29 18.98
C GLN A 400 -43.80 -20.91 18.63
N GLY A 401 -43.19 -20.25 17.65
CA GLY A 401 -43.57 -18.90 17.28
C GLY A 401 -42.98 -18.44 15.97
N SER A 402 -43.43 -17.27 15.55
CA SER A 402 -42.89 -16.53 14.42
C SER A 402 -42.67 -15.07 14.80
N VAL A 403 -41.64 -14.46 14.23
CA VAL A 403 -41.31 -13.04 14.35
C VAL A 403 -41.12 -12.52 12.94
N SER A 404 -41.89 -11.51 12.56
CA SER A 404 -41.81 -10.85 11.26
C SER A 404 -41.56 -9.36 11.51
N VAL A 405 -40.54 -8.78 10.89
CA VAL A 405 -40.12 -7.40 11.12
C VAL A 405 -39.89 -6.71 9.78
N ASP A 406 -40.73 -5.72 9.47
CA ASP A 406 -40.56 -4.79 8.36
C ASP A 406 -39.80 -3.54 8.82
N LEU A 407 -38.66 -3.31 8.19
CA LEU A 407 -37.80 -2.15 8.37
C LEU A 407 -37.89 -1.25 7.13
N GLU A 408 -37.47 0.03 7.24
CA GLU A 408 -37.30 0.88 6.06
C GLU A 408 -36.23 0.30 5.12
N GLY A 409 -36.70 -0.46 4.11
CA GLY A 409 -35.86 -1.12 3.12
C GLY A 409 -35.72 -2.64 3.29
N GLY A 410 -36.59 -3.31 4.06
CA GLY A 410 -36.51 -4.77 4.19
C GLY A 410 -37.55 -5.44 5.08
N GLU A 411 -37.59 -6.77 5.04
CA GLU A 411 -38.41 -7.66 5.88
C GLU A 411 -37.54 -8.81 6.40
N LEU A 412 -37.70 -9.18 7.67
CA LEU A 412 -37.06 -10.33 8.29
C LEU A 412 -38.10 -11.20 8.98
N ASP A 413 -38.26 -12.42 8.49
CA ASP A 413 -39.12 -13.45 9.06
C ASP A 413 -38.28 -14.47 9.81
N THR A 414 -38.77 -14.92 10.96
CA THR A 414 -38.13 -15.95 11.79
C THR A 414 -39.19 -16.86 12.38
N ASP A 415 -39.16 -18.14 12.04
CA ASP A 415 -39.92 -19.19 12.72
C ASP A 415 -39.02 -19.90 13.73
N PHE A 416 -39.55 -20.23 14.90
CA PHE A 416 -38.81 -20.95 15.93
C PHE A 416 -39.67 -21.96 16.68
N GLU A 417 -39.03 -23.04 17.12
CA GLU A 417 -39.57 -24.07 17.99
C GLU A 417 -38.52 -24.40 19.08
N LEU A 418 -38.96 -24.46 20.33
CA LEU A 418 -38.16 -24.75 21.50
C LEU A 418 -38.82 -25.93 22.22
N GLN A 419 -38.10 -27.02 22.46
CA GLN A 419 -38.55 -28.06 23.39
C GLN A 419 -38.08 -27.70 24.79
N LEU A 420 -38.98 -27.79 25.76
CA LEU A 420 -38.72 -27.44 27.16
C LEU A 420 -38.58 -28.70 28.02
N GLY A 421 -37.56 -28.70 28.88
CA GLY A 421 -37.30 -29.73 29.88
C GLY A 421 -37.78 -29.33 31.28
N VAL A 422 -37.09 -29.84 32.30
CA VAL A 422 -37.42 -29.55 33.71
C VAL A 422 -37.22 -28.05 33.99
N ASN A 423 -38.15 -27.44 34.73
CA ASN A 423 -38.18 -26.00 35.04
C ASN A 423 -38.22 -25.07 33.82
N TYR A 424 -38.79 -25.52 32.70
CA TYR A 424 -38.88 -24.74 31.45
C TYR A 424 -37.52 -24.40 30.83
N ALA A 425 -36.45 -25.13 31.18
CA ALA A 425 -35.16 -24.98 30.52
C ALA A 425 -35.23 -25.54 29.09
N PRO A 426 -34.81 -24.81 28.04
CA PRO A 426 -34.79 -25.33 26.69
C PRO A 426 -33.83 -26.54 26.60
N VAL A 427 -34.32 -27.67 26.09
CA VAL A 427 -33.54 -28.90 25.89
C VAL A 427 -33.12 -29.07 24.44
N SER A 428 -33.95 -28.60 23.51
CA SER A 428 -33.61 -28.45 22.10
C SER A 428 -34.32 -27.25 21.50
N TRP A 429 -33.81 -26.77 20.38
CA TRP A 429 -34.36 -25.66 19.62
C TRP A 429 -34.21 -25.96 18.13
N SER A 430 -35.12 -25.40 17.33
CA SER A 430 -34.98 -25.26 15.89
C SER A 430 -35.52 -23.90 15.48
N ALA A 431 -34.79 -23.16 14.65
CA ALA A 431 -35.20 -21.85 14.17
C ALA A 431 -34.83 -21.70 12.70
N ALA A 432 -35.68 -21.06 11.91
CA ALA A 432 -35.41 -20.67 10.54
C ALA A 432 -35.69 -19.19 10.39
N SER A 433 -34.79 -18.45 9.76
CA SER A 433 -34.97 -17.04 9.49
C SER A 433 -34.60 -16.70 8.05
N SER A 434 -35.48 -16.00 7.37
CA SER A 434 -35.31 -15.56 5.99
C SER A 434 -35.72 -14.11 5.85
N GLY A 435 -34.99 -13.34 5.05
CA GLY A 435 -35.31 -11.93 4.86
C GLY A 435 -34.27 -11.15 4.08
N TYR A 436 -34.61 -9.90 3.80
CA TYR A 436 -33.71 -8.92 3.21
C TYR A 436 -33.80 -7.61 3.99
N LEU A 437 -32.68 -7.01 4.36
CA LEU A 437 -32.60 -5.73 5.08
C LEU A 437 -31.63 -4.78 4.39
N ALA A 438 -32.13 -3.70 3.80
CA ALA A 438 -31.28 -2.69 3.16
C ALA A 438 -30.31 -2.00 4.15
N ASN A 439 -30.69 -1.84 5.42
CA ASN A 439 -29.87 -1.19 6.45
C ASN A 439 -29.75 -2.06 7.70
N LEU A 440 -28.51 -2.34 8.12
CA LEU A 440 -28.18 -3.22 9.24
C LEU A 440 -27.98 -2.50 10.56
N GLY A 441 -28.07 -1.17 10.58
CA GLY A 441 -27.82 -0.40 11.79
C GLY A 441 -28.71 -0.80 12.97
N ALA A 442 -29.97 -1.19 12.71
CA ALA A 442 -30.88 -1.71 13.75
C ALA A 442 -30.37 -3.02 14.36
N ILE A 443 -29.79 -3.93 13.57
CA ILE A 443 -29.22 -5.19 14.04
C ILE A 443 -27.89 -4.93 14.77
N SER A 444 -27.07 -4.00 14.28
CA SER A 444 -25.79 -3.63 14.90
C SER A 444 -25.94 -3.09 16.33
N ALA A 445 -27.07 -2.45 16.64
CA ALA A 445 -27.37 -1.95 17.98
C ALA A 445 -27.56 -3.05 19.04
N PHE A 446 -27.95 -4.26 18.61
CA PHE A 446 -28.18 -5.41 19.48
C PHE A 446 -27.08 -6.48 19.41
N THR A 447 -26.20 -6.38 18.42
CA THR A 447 -25.17 -7.40 18.14
C THR A 447 -23.77 -6.80 18.22
N ASP A 448 -23.16 -6.46 17.09
CA ASP A 448 -21.79 -5.99 16.96
C ASP A 448 -21.73 -4.62 16.25
N PRO A 449 -21.02 -3.62 16.81
CA PRO A 449 -20.81 -2.33 16.17
C PRO A 449 -20.15 -2.40 14.78
N LEU A 450 -19.39 -3.46 14.47
CA LEU A 450 -18.75 -3.65 13.17
C LEU A 450 -19.77 -3.73 12.02
N LEU A 451 -21.04 -4.05 12.31
CA LEU A 451 -22.12 -4.11 11.34
C LEU A 451 -22.77 -2.75 11.04
N MET A 452 -22.37 -1.66 11.72
CA MET A 452 -22.97 -0.31 11.51
C MET A 452 -22.83 0.21 10.08
N ASN A 453 -21.75 -0.17 9.39
CA ASN A 453 -21.44 0.26 8.02
C ASN A 453 -21.75 -0.83 6.99
N ALA A 454 -22.58 -1.81 7.36
CA ALA A 454 -23.05 -2.86 6.47
C ALA A 454 -24.41 -2.50 5.88
N SER A 455 -24.67 -2.89 4.63
CA SER A 455 -25.96 -2.70 3.97
C SER A 455 -26.39 -3.93 3.18
N GLY A 456 -27.70 -4.09 2.98
CA GLY A 456 -28.29 -5.12 2.14
C GLY A 456 -28.04 -6.55 2.63
N LEU A 457 -28.39 -6.85 3.89
CA LEU A 457 -28.36 -8.22 4.41
C LEU A 457 -29.48 -9.03 3.77
N SER A 458 -29.13 -9.99 2.92
CA SER A 458 -30.01 -11.11 2.56
C SER A 458 -29.67 -12.32 3.42
N MET A 459 -30.67 -13.00 3.96
CA MET A 459 -30.45 -14.21 4.74
C MET A 459 -31.55 -15.24 4.48
N ASP A 460 -31.16 -16.51 4.51
CA ASP A 460 -32.00 -17.69 4.52
C ASP A 460 -31.23 -18.75 5.33
N ILE A 461 -31.42 -18.74 6.65
CA ILE A 461 -30.70 -19.57 7.60
C ILE A 461 -31.68 -20.45 8.38
N SER A 462 -31.27 -21.67 8.66
CA SER A 462 -31.99 -22.60 9.53
C SER A 462 -31.01 -23.24 10.49
N GLY A 463 -31.41 -23.46 11.73
CA GLY A 463 -30.58 -24.11 12.71
C GLY A 463 -31.39 -24.95 13.67
N GLU A 464 -30.74 -25.96 14.21
CA GLU A 464 -31.26 -26.81 15.27
C GLU A 464 -30.17 -27.12 16.29
N GLY A 465 -30.53 -27.32 17.55
CA GLY A 465 -29.56 -27.63 18.58
C GLY A 465 -30.16 -28.17 19.86
N ASN A 466 -29.30 -28.64 20.74
CA ASN A 466 -29.59 -29.14 22.08
C ASN A 466 -28.51 -28.65 23.05
N LEU A 467 -28.56 -29.12 24.31
CA LEU A 467 -27.60 -28.72 25.37
C LEU A 467 -26.12 -29.04 25.08
N SER A 468 -25.82 -29.89 24.11
CA SER A 468 -24.47 -30.41 23.82
C SER A 468 -23.96 -30.16 22.41
N SER A 469 -24.86 -29.78 21.49
CA SER A 469 -24.53 -29.61 20.07
C SER A 469 -25.55 -28.71 19.39
N PHE A 470 -25.13 -27.97 18.39
CA PHE A 470 -26.05 -27.28 17.48
C PHE A 470 -25.51 -27.32 16.05
N SER A 471 -26.37 -27.06 15.08
CA SER A 471 -26.04 -26.93 13.67
C SER A 471 -26.89 -25.82 13.09
N VAL A 472 -26.25 -24.83 12.48
CA VAL A 472 -26.87 -23.73 11.73
C VAL A 472 -26.41 -23.88 10.29
N SER A 473 -27.30 -23.80 9.33
CA SER A 473 -27.00 -23.91 7.90
C SER A 473 -27.87 -22.99 7.07
N GLY A 474 -27.33 -22.45 5.99
CA GLY A 474 -28.06 -21.57 5.09
C GLY A 474 -27.15 -20.62 4.34
N SER A 475 -27.73 -19.53 3.87
CA SER A 475 -27.02 -18.45 3.20
C SER A 475 -27.25 -17.11 3.86
N ALA A 476 -26.19 -16.32 3.99
CA ALA A 476 -26.27 -14.92 4.44
C ALA A 476 -25.34 -14.07 3.57
N GLY A 477 -25.83 -12.98 3.00
CA GLY A 477 -25.05 -12.09 2.16
C GLY A 477 -25.31 -10.61 2.44
N LEU A 478 -24.33 -9.77 2.15
CA LEU A 478 -24.30 -8.32 2.34
C LEU A 478 -24.05 -7.65 1.00
N GLU A 479 -24.86 -6.65 0.64
CA GLU A 479 -24.60 -5.81 -0.55
C GLU A 479 -23.33 -4.96 -0.38
N SER A 480 -23.11 -4.40 0.81
CA SER A 480 -21.86 -3.70 1.14
C SER A 480 -21.48 -3.82 2.61
N PHE A 481 -20.19 -3.78 2.91
CA PHE A 481 -19.61 -3.83 4.25
C PHE A 481 -18.32 -3.00 4.27
N SER A 482 -18.13 -2.16 5.28
CA SER A 482 -16.94 -1.30 5.36
C SER A 482 -16.48 -1.06 6.79
N THR A 483 -15.21 -1.29 7.05
CA THR A 483 -14.52 -1.05 8.33
C THR A 483 -13.21 -0.33 8.08
N ASP A 484 -12.50 0.03 9.15
CA ASP A 484 -11.19 0.68 9.07
C ASP A 484 -10.13 -0.17 8.34
N SER A 485 -10.34 -1.50 8.23
CA SER A 485 -9.35 -2.42 7.65
C SER A 485 -9.87 -3.25 6.48
N LEU A 486 -11.18 -3.28 6.25
CA LEU A 486 -11.83 -4.14 5.26
C LEU A 486 -13.03 -3.44 4.63
N GLN A 487 -13.09 -3.40 3.30
CA GLN A 487 -14.30 -3.09 2.55
C GLN A 487 -14.67 -4.30 1.68
N ALA A 488 -15.95 -4.64 1.60
CA ALA A 488 -16.45 -5.71 0.75
C ALA A 488 -17.79 -5.32 0.13
N ALA A 489 -18.03 -5.72 -1.11
CA ALA A 489 -19.35 -5.61 -1.75
C ALA A 489 -19.81 -6.97 -2.26
N GLY A 490 -21.12 -7.21 -2.24
CA GLY A 490 -21.73 -8.46 -2.71
C GLY A 490 -21.22 -9.70 -1.99
N ALA A 491 -20.90 -9.60 -0.69
CA ALA A 491 -20.42 -10.73 0.10
C ALA A 491 -21.57 -11.72 0.33
N LEU A 492 -21.35 -13.02 0.14
CA LEU A 492 -22.35 -14.07 0.34
C LEU A 492 -21.65 -15.31 0.92
N PHE A 493 -22.05 -15.68 2.13
CA PHE A 493 -21.68 -16.94 2.75
C PHE A 493 -22.81 -17.96 2.54
N GLN A 494 -22.47 -19.16 2.09
CA GLN A 494 -23.37 -20.31 1.99
C GLN A 494 -22.71 -21.51 2.66
N GLY A 495 -23.29 -22.00 3.76
CA GLY A 495 -22.66 -23.07 4.51
C GLY A 495 -23.39 -23.50 5.75
N SER A 496 -22.70 -24.25 6.58
CA SER A 496 -23.14 -24.72 7.88
C SER A 496 -22.08 -24.49 8.95
N PHE A 497 -22.51 -24.05 10.11
CA PHE A 497 -21.74 -23.91 11.34
C PHE A 497 -22.33 -24.88 12.37
N PHE A 498 -21.52 -25.77 12.92
CA PHE A 498 -22.00 -26.76 13.90
C PHE A 498 -21.07 -26.85 15.11
N SER A 499 -21.63 -27.21 16.25
CA SER A 499 -20.90 -27.55 17.47
C SER A 499 -21.28 -28.95 17.91
N ARG A 500 -20.29 -29.71 18.36
CA ARG A 500 -20.39 -31.03 18.98
C ARG A 500 -19.59 -31.01 20.29
N PRO A 501 -19.77 -31.98 21.21
CA PRO A 501 -18.95 -32.09 22.42
C PRO A 501 -17.44 -32.16 22.15
N GLU A 502 -17.07 -32.65 20.96
CA GLU A 502 -15.69 -32.80 20.48
C GLU A 502 -15.11 -31.46 19.97
N GLY A 503 -15.95 -30.53 19.50
CA GLY A 503 -15.56 -29.17 19.10
C GLY A 503 -16.52 -28.48 18.13
N ILE A 504 -16.07 -27.40 17.49
CA ILE A 504 -16.84 -26.52 16.60
C ILE A 504 -16.32 -26.64 15.17
N GLY A 505 -17.21 -26.70 14.18
CA GLY A 505 -16.85 -26.72 12.77
C GLY A 505 -17.64 -25.72 11.92
N ILE A 506 -17.03 -25.29 10.83
CA ILE A 506 -17.60 -24.43 9.80
C ILE A 506 -17.29 -25.04 8.43
N THR A 507 -18.33 -25.27 7.64
CA THR A 507 -18.24 -25.76 6.27
C THR A 507 -19.04 -24.84 5.38
N GLY A 508 -18.43 -24.13 4.45
CA GLY A 508 -19.15 -23.19 3.60
C GLY A 508 -18.29 -22.52 2.53
N ARG A 509 -18.98 -21.82 1.64
CA ARG A 509 -18.39 -21.00 0.58
C ARG A 509 -18.74 -19.54 0.83
N LEU A 510 -17.73 -18.68 0.85
CA LEU A 510 -17.82 -17.23 0.94
C LEU A 510 -17.42 -16.64 -0.42
N THR A 511 -18.35 -15.99 -1.11
CA THR A 511 -18.07 -15.22 -2.32
C THR A 511 -18.20 -13.73 -2.04
N ALA A 512 -17.42 -12.87 -2.69
CA ALA A 512 -17.60 -11.42 -2.67
C ALA A 512 -17.34 -10.82 -4.06
N ASP A 513 -18.17 -9.86 -4.45
CA ASP A 513 -18.04 -9.16 -5.73
C ASP A 513 -16.83 -8.23 -5.73
N THR A 514 -16.51 -7.57 -4.61
CA THR A 514 -15.23 -6.86 -4.46
C THR A 514 -14.75 -6.95 -3.02
N ILE A 515 -13.43 -6.91 -2.80
CA ILE A 515 -12.85 -6.73 -1.48
C ILE A 515 -11.70 -5.72 -1.54
N ALA A 516 -11.55 -4.92 -0.50
CA ALA A 516 -10.39 -4.07 -0.32
C ALA A 516 -9.88 -4.24 1.12
N VAL A 517 -8.58 -4.49 1.27
CA VAL A 517 -7.92 -4.65 2.58
C VAL A 517 -6.92 -3.54 2.78
N LEU A 518 -6.93 -2.92 3.96
CA LEU A 518 -6.00 -1.86 4.32
C LEU A 518 -4.66 -2.45 4.80
N VAL A 519 -3.69 -2.52 3.89
CA VAL A 519 -2.25 -2.54 4.21
C VAL A 519 -1.76 -1.07 4.02
N PRO A 520 -0.51 -0.64 4.29
CA PRO A 520 -0.10 0.78 4.20
C PRO A 520 -0.53 1.53 2.92
N GLU A 521 -0.77 0.80 1.83
CA GLU A 521 -1.52 1.21 0.63
C GLU A 521 -2.71 0.23 0.42
N TYR A 522 -3.82 0.70 -0.17
CA TYR A 522 -5.01 -0.13 -0.43
C TYR A 522 -4.67 -1.28 -1.38
N ALA A 523 -5.01 -2.51 -1.01
CA ALA A 523 -5.06 -3.65 -1.93
C ALA A 523 -6.54 -3.92 -2.27
N GLU A 524 -6.92 -3.72 -3.53
CA GLU A 524 -8.30 -3.94 -4.02
C GLU A 524 -8.35 -5.20 -4.89
N ALA A 525 -9.43 -5.98 -4.81
CA ALA A 525 -9.68 -7.14 -5.66
C ALA A 525 -11.09 -7.14 -6.27
N ASP A 526 -11.19 -7.57 -7.53
CA ASP A 526 -12.37 -7.61 -8.40
C ASP A 526 -13.35 -8.75 -8.06
N SER A 527 -12.91 -9.78 -7.33
CA SER A 527 -13.80 -10.74 -6.65
C SER A 527 -13.01 -11.72 -5.79
N ILE A 528 -13.69 -12.30 -4.79
CA ILE A 528 -13.19 -13.39 -3.96
C ILE A 528 -14.16 -14.56 -3.97
N ASP A 529 -13.63 -15.77 -4.02
CA ASP A 529 -14.34 -17.03 -3.83
C ASP A 529 -13.53 -17.93 -2.91
N ALA A 530 -13.92 -17.99 -1.64
CA ALA A 530 -13.29 -18.79 -0.61
C ALA A 530 -14.20 -19.98 -0.24
N PHE A 531 -13.63 -21.16 -0.17
CA PHE A 531 -14.26 -22.34 0.40
C PHE A 531 -13.50 -22.73 1.66
N ILE A 532 -14.22 -23.00 2.74
CA ILE A 532 -13.69 -23.32 4.05
C ILE A 532 -14.45 -24.53 4.58
N ASP A 533 -13.76 -25.61 4.88
CA ASP A 533 -14.26 -26.77 5.61
C ASP A 533 -13.32 -27.06 6.77
N MET A 534 -13.56 -26.40 7.90
CA MET A 534 -12.75 -26.49 9.11
C MET A 534 -13.55 -27.09 10.25
N SER A 535 -12.90 -27.94 11.04
CA SER A 535 -13.43 -28.49 12.28
C SER A 535 -12.40 -28.35 13.39
N THR A 536 -12.87 -28.27 14.63
CA THR A 536 -12.00 -28.27 15.80
C THR A 536 -12.27 -29.52 16.62
N GLU A 537 -11.21 -30.13 17.15
CA GLU A 537 -11.27 -31.20 18.13
C GLU A 537 -10.41 -30.78 19.34
N GLY A 538 -11.04 -30.35 20.44
CA GLY A 538 -10.33 -29.75 21.57
C GLY A 538 -9.71 -28.37 21.26
N SER A 539 -8.37 -28.26 21.34
CA SER A 539 -7.61 -27.07 20.93
C SER A 539 -7.19 -27.07 19.47
N ASP A 540 -7.39 -28.20 18.79
CA ASP A 540 -6.79 -28.46 17.49
C ASP A 540 -7.82 -28.10 16.41
N VAL A 541 -7.41 -27.33 15.41
CA VAL A 541 -8.19 -26.92 14.24
C VAL A 541 -7.68 -27.75 13.07
N SER A 542 -8.55 -28.37 12.28
CA SER A 542 -8.18 -29.10 11.06
C SER A 542 -9.17 -28.84 9.95
N GLY A 543 -8.70 -28.66 8.72
CA GLY A 543 -9.62 -28.38 7.62
C GLY A 543 -9.02 -28.14 6.25
N LEU A 544 -9.90 -28.21 5.24
CA LEU A 544 -9.60 -27.85 3.87
C LEU A 544 -10.01 -26.39 3.63
N CYS A 545 -9.15 -25.63 2.98
CA CYS A 545 -9.50 -24.29 2.53
C CYS A 545 -9.02 -24.08 1.09
N SER A 546 -9.83 -23.37 0.31
CA SER A 546 -9.39 -22.82 -0.96
C SER A 546 -9.81 -21.36 -1.03
N LEU A 547 -8.97 -20.51 -1.59
CA LEU A 547 -9.23 -19.09 -1.79
C LEU A 547 -8.89 -18.76 -3.23
N GLN A 548 -9.85 -18.29 -4.00
CA GLN A 548 -9.63 -17.73 -5.32
C GLN A 548 -9.89 -16.22 -5.25
N VAL A 549 -8.93 -15.42 -5.68
CA VAL A 549 -9.02 -13.97 -5.83
C VAL A 549 -8.86 -13.68 -7.31
N ALA A 550 -9.77 -12.92 -7.90
CA ALA A 550 -9.65 -12.45 -9.28
C ALA A 550 -9.38 -10.95 -9.29
N GLY A 551 -8.49 -10.50 -10.17
CA GLY A 551 -8.22 -9.09 -10.47
C GLY A 551 -7.85 -8.26 -9.25
N ALA A 552 -6.61 -8.28 -8.78
CA ALA A 552 -6.18 -7.47 -7.65
C ALA A 552 -5.16 -6.40 -8.02
N GLU A 553 -5.23 -5.22 -7.41
CA GLU A 553 -4.28 -4.12 -7.61
C GLU A 553 -3.64 -3.71 -6.29
N TYR A 554 -2.32 -3.54 -6.30
CA TYR A 554 -1.55 -3.00 -5.18
C TYR A 554 -0.37 -2.17 -5.72
N GLY A 555 -0.46 -0.84 -5.59
CA GLY A 555 0.53 0.08 -6.14
C GLY A 555 0.67 -0.06 -7.67
N ASN A 556 1.87 -0.43 -8.15
CA ASN A 556 2.15 -0.67 -9.59
C ASN A 556 1.96 -2.13 -10.02
N PHE A 557 1.47 -2.99 -9.12
CA PHE A 557 1.23 -4.40 -9.40
C PHE A 557 -0.25 -4.64 -9.64
N THR A 558 -0.57 -5.32 -10.74
CA THR A 558 -1.91 -5.86 -10.96
C THR A 558 -1.82 -7.38 -11.04
N LEU A 559 -2.86 -8.09 -10.62
CA LEU A 559 -2.88 -9.53 -10.48
C LEU A 559 -4.16 -10.06 -11.12
N GLY A 560 -4.06 -10.91 -12.15
CA GLY A 560 -5.26 -11.38 -12.86
C GLY A 560 -6.06 -12.42 -12.08
N SER A 561 -5.41 -13.42 -11.51
CA SER A 561 -6.01 -14.43 -10.64
C SER A 561 -4.97 -14.94 -9.65
N LEU A 562 -5.37 -15.20 -8.41
CA LEU A 562 -4.59 -15.86 -7.37
C LEU A 562 -5.47 -16.97 -6.80
N GLN A 563 -5.02 -18.21 -6.86
CA GLN A 563 -5.69 -19.35 -6.27
C GLN A 563 -4.81 -19.95 -5.18
N PHE A 564 -5.39 -20.18 -4.01
CA PHE A 564 -4.83 -20.98 -2.95
C PHE A 564 -5.73 -22.19 -2.72
N THR A 565 -5.16 -23.36 -2.48
CA THR A 565 -5.91 -24.56 -2.10
C THR A 565 -5.03 -25.42 -1.21
N GLY A 566 -5.47 -25.74 0.00
CA GLY A 566 -4.68 -26.51 0.94
C GLY A 566 -5.45 -27.08 2.12
N GLU A 567 -4.77 -27.95 2.86
CA GLU A 567 -5.17 -28.47 4.16
C GLU A 567 -4.39 -27.70 5.23
N VAL A 568 -5.08 -27.21 6.25
CA VAL A 568 -4.51 -26.45 7.36
C VAL A 568 -4.96 -27.10 8.65
N ASP A 569 -3.99 -27.50 9.45
CA ASP A 569 -4.16 -28.06 10.78
C ASP A 569 -3.41 -27.17 11.78
N ALA A 570 -4.00 -26.73 12.87
CA ALA A 570 -3.34 -25.93 13.89
C ALA A 570 -3.59 -26.52 15.28
N ASP A 571 -2.55 -26.68 16.09
CA ASP A 571 -2.63 -27.19 17.46
C ASP A 571 -1.86 -26.27 18.44
N ASN A 572 -1.66 -26.71 19.69
CA ASN A 572 -0.87 -25.96 20.67
C ASN A 572 0.64 -25.89 20.33
N GLU A 573 1.13 -26.74 19.43
CA GLU A 573 2.53 -26.74 18.99
C GLU A 573 2.73 -25.77 17.82
N GLY A 574 1.75 -25.57 16.94
CA GLY A 574 1.77 -24.55 15.89
C GLY A 574 0.84 -24.84 14.71
N ILE A 575 1.15 -24.27 13.54
CA ILE A 575 0.39 -24.50 12.31
C ILE A 575 1.11 -25.56 11.47
N THR A 576 0.41 -26.64 11.15
CA THR A 576 0.72 -27.64 10.14
C THR A 576 -0.15 -27.46 8.90
N GLY A 577 0.31 -27.86 7.71
CA GLY A 577 -0.56 -27.85 6.54
C GLY A 577 0.19 -28.00 5.24
N ASN A 578 -0.53 -28.27 4.15
CA ASN A 578 0.01 -28.29 2.80
C ASN A 578 -0.94 -27.54 1.88
N GLY A 579 -0.43 -26.66 1.02
CA GLY A 579 -1.24 -25.92 0.07
C GLY A 579 -0.51 -25.61 -1.23
N GLN A 580 -1.28 -25.35 -2.27
CA GLN A 580 -0.82 -24.83 -3.54
C GLN A 580 -1.29 -23.38 -3.68
N ILE A 581 -0.38 -22.49 -4.09
CA ILE A 581 -0.66 -21.10 -4.46
C ILE A 581 -0.36 -20.99 -5.96
N SER A 582 -1.31 -20.62 -6.80
CA SER A 582 -1.05 -20.25 -8.19
C SER A 582 -1.50 -18.82 -8.48
N ALA A 583 -0.83 -18.13 -9.38
CA ALA A 583 -1.30 -16.87 -9.93
C ALA A 583 -1.04 -16.83 -11.43
N ASP A 584 -2.08 -16.63 -12.24
CA ASP A 584 -1.93 -16.80 -13.69
C ASP A 584 -1.25 -15.60 -14.37
N SER A 585 -1.36 -14.40 -13.79
CA SER A 585 -0.86 -13.17 -14.40
C SER A 585 -0.66 -12.02 -13.41
N ILE A 586 0.48 -12.00 -12.73
CA ILE A 586 0.99 -10.86 -11.96
C ILE A 586 1.64 -9.90 -12.96
N PHE A 587 1.20 -8.66 -13.08
CA PHE A 587 1.80 -7.64 -13.92
C PHE A 587 2.53 -6.59 -13.08
N SER A 588 3.68 -6.15 -13.56
CA SER A 588 4.38 -4.96 -13.10
C SER A 588 4.75 -4.13 -14.32
N GLY A 589 4.09 -3.00 -14.53
CA GLY A 589 4.18 -2.26 -15.79
C GLY A 589 3.69 -3.07 -17.00
N SER A 590 4.53 -3.25 -18.03
CA SER A 590 4.19 -4.03 -19.25
C SER A 590 4.56 -5.52 -19.18
N SER A 591 5.09 -5.98 -18.05
CA SER A 591 5.66 -7.32 -17.89
C SER A 591 4.71 -8.19 -17.07
N GLY A 592 4.23 -9.29 -17.66
CA GLY A 592 3.36 -10.28 -17.02
C GLY A 592 4.11 -11.53 -16.56
N TYR A 593 3.83 -11.98 -15.35
CA TYR A 593 4.44 -13.11 -14.66
C TYR A 593 3.36 -14.11 -14.24
N SER A 594 3.65 -15.41 -14.18
CA SER A 594 2.78 -16.39 -13.51
C SER A 594 3.53 -17.12 -12.41
N LEU A 595 2.83 -17.51 -11.36
CA LEU A 595 3.37 -18.12 -10.14
C LEU A 595 2.67 -19.46 -9.90
N ASP A 596 3.43 -20.49 -9.52
CA ASP A 596 2.91 -21.75 -8.99
C ASP A 596 3.80 -22.19 -7.84
N ALA A 597 3.29 -22.17 -6.61
CA ALA A 597 3.97 -22.57 -5.40
C ALA A 597 3.25 -23.73 -4.72
N SER A 598 4.00 -24.72 -4.23
CA SER A 598 3.54 -25.68 -3.23
C SER A 598 4.24 -25.37 -1.92
N VAL A 599 3.46 -25.24 -0.85
CA VAL A 599 3.92 -24.81 0.47
C VAL A 599 3.43 -25.84 1.48
N SER A 600 4.31 -26.25 2.39
CA SER A 600 4.00 -27.07 3.55
C SER A 600 4.45 -26.36 4.82
N ALA A 601 3.64 -26.40 5.87
CA ALA A 601 3.95 -25.82 7.17
C ALA A 601 3.98 -26.94 8.21
N VAL A 602 4.90 -26.80 9.17
CA VAL A 602 4.94 -27.56 10.43
C VAL A 602 5.34 -26.58 11.56
N PRO A 603 5.14 -26.92 12.85
CA PRO A 603 5.46 -26.02 13.93
C PRO A 603 6.92 -25.52 13.89
N GLY A 604 7.09 -24.20 13.79
CA GLY A 604 8.40 -23.54 13.72
C GLY A 604 9.09 -23.57 12.35
N MET A 605 8.44 -24.11 11.30
CA MET A 605 9.05 -24.27 9.97
C MET A 605 8.02 -24.23 8.84
N VAL A 606 8.27 -23.40 7.82
CA VAL A 606 7.52 -23.35 6.57
C VAL A 606 8.44 -23.78 5.43
N ARG A 607 8.05 -24.81 4.69
CA ARG A 607 8.75 -25.31 3.51
C ARG A 607 8.01 -24.90 2.24
N ILE A 608 8.73 -24.39 1.26
CA ILE A 608 8.26 -24.18 -0.11
C ILE A 608 8.78 -25.38 -0.90
N ASP A 609 7.90 -26.35 -1.17
CA ASP A 609 8.23 -27.60 -1.86
C ASP A 609 8.66 -27.37 -3.31
N THR A 610 7.97 -26.48 -4.00
CA THR A 610 8.28 -26.07 -5.36
C THR A 610 7.66 -24.71 -5.61
N LEU A 611 8.44 -23.72 -6.02
CA LEU A 611 8.02 -22.41 -6.50
C LEU A 611 8.44 -22.30 -7.96
N THR A 612 7.50 -22.04 -8.83
CA THR A 612 7.70 -21.79 -10.24
C THR A 612 7.24 -20.37 -10.55
N LEU A 613 8.11 -19.55 -11.12
CA LEU A 613 7.77 -18.21 -11.61
C LEU A 613 8.12 -18.13 -13.10
N ASP A 614 7.11 -17.99 -13.96
CA ASP A 614 7.30 -17.71 -15.38
C ASP A 614 7.28 -16.19 -15.60
N ALA A 615 8.26 -15.65 -16.31
CA ALA A 615 8.44 -14.24 -16.62
C ALA A 615 8.47 -13.98 -18.14
N PRO A 616 8.29 -12.73 -18.61
CA PRO A 616 8.32 -12.40 -20.03
C PRO A 616 9.65 -12.80 -20.68
N GLY A 617 9.61 -13.24 -21.94
CA GLY A 617 10.81 -13.69 -22.67
C GLY A 617 11.17 -15.18 -22.47
N ASN A 618 10.18 -15.99 -22.06
CA ASN A 618 10.27 -17.43 -21.78
C ASN A 618 11.26 -17.78 -20.65
N LEU A 619 11.38 -16.92 -19.64
CA LEU A 619 12.22 -17.17 -18.49
C LEU A 619 11.39 -17.85 -17.40
N LYS A 620 11.87 -18.98 -16.88
CA LYS A 620 11.19 -19.77 -15.86
C LYS A 620 12.14 -20.03 -14.70
N LEU A 621 11.81 -19.50 -13.54
CA LEU A 621 12.51 -19.71 -12.27
C LEU A 621 11.81 -20.85 -11.52
N ASN A 622 12.56 -21.86 -11.11
CA ASN A 622 12.08 -22.93 -10.23
C ASN A 622 12.93 -22.91 -8.97
N LEU A 623 12.35 -23.01 -7.77
CA LEU A 623 13.12 -23.14 -6.54
C LEU A 623 12.33 -23.87 -5.47
N SER A 624 12.99 -24.26 -4.39
CA SER A 624 12.37 -24.72 -3.15
C SER A 624 12.93 -23.90 -2.00
N GLY A 625 12.28 -23.91 -0.84
CA GLY A 625 12.69 -23.08 0.29
C GLY A 625 12.33 -23.66 1.63
N LEU A 626 13.03 -23.22 2.66
CA LEU A 626 12.81 -23.55 4.05
C LEU A 626 12.95 -22.28 4.87
N PHE A 627 11.90 -21.92 5.57
CA PHE A 627 11.86 -20.80 6.49
C PHE A 627 11.61 -21.35 7.89
N SER A 628 12.59 -21.27 8.78
CA SER A 628 12.44 -21.68 10.19
C SER A 628 12.39 -20.45 11.07
N TYR A 629 11.47 -20.42 12.03
CA TYR A 629 11.27 -19.27 12.93
C TYR A 629 11.20 -19.73 14.38
N GLY A 630 11.87 -18.98 15.26
CA GLY A 630 11.89 -19.18 16.71
C GLY A 630 11.73 -17.87 17.47
N PRO A 631 11.77 -17.90 18.83
CA PRO A 631 11.55 -16.70 19.65
C PRO A 631 12.55 -15.58 19.39
N ASP A 632 13.80 -15.93 19.06
CA ASP A 632 14.92 -14.99 18.95
C ASP A 632 15.70 -15.09 17.62
N SER A 633 15.30 -15.97 16.69
CA SER A 633 16.01 -16.20 15.43
C SER A 633 15.08 -16.55 14.25
N LEU A 634 15.46 -16.12 13.04
CA LEU A 634 14.83 -16.46 11.77
C LEU A 634 15.87 -17.01 10.81
N ASP A 635 15.63 -18.20 10.27
CA ASP A 635 16.47 -18.84 9.25
C ASP A 635 15.69 -18.98 7.95
N PHE A 636 16.26 -18.51 6.85
CA PHE A 636 15.71 -18.56 5.51
C PHE A 636 16.69 -19.25 4.57
N SER A 637 16.27 -20.34 3.93
CA SER A 637 17.07 -21.06 2.94
C SER A 637 16.26 -21.29 1.68
N LEU A 638 16.79 -20.92 0.51
CA LEU A 638 16.28 -21.30 -0.80
C LEU A 638 17.23 -22.32 -1.41
N TYR A 639 16.67 -23.39 -1.96
CA TYR A 639 17.42 -24.49 -2.57
C TYR A 639 16.99 -24.71 -4.02
N GLY A 640 17.92 -25.10 -4.87
CA GLY A 640 17.64 -25.56 -6.23
C GLY A 640 17.07 -24.48 -7.14
N ILE A 641 17.59 -23.25 -7.02
CA ILE A 641 17.25 -22.08 -7.84
C ILE A 641 17.63 -22.36 -9.31
N GLY A 642 16.64 -22.84 -10.06
CA GLY A 642 16.69 -23.21 -11.47
C GLY A 642 16.16 -22.11 -12.38
N LEU A 643 17.02 -21.33 -13.03
CA LEU A 643 16.59 -20.38 -14.07
C LEU A 643 16.67 -21.06 -15.44
N THR A 644 15.59 -21.06 -16.21
CA THR A 644 15.52 -21.69 -17.54
C THR A 644 14.93 -20.75 -18.58
N ARG A 645 15.54 -20.65 -19.77
CA ARG A 645 15.03 -19.86 -20.90
C ARG A 645 14.70 -20.75 -22.10
N ALA A 646 13.52 -20.59 -22.71
CA ALA A 646 13.16 -21.41 -23.89
C ALA A 646 13.90 -20.93 -25.16
N GLY A 647 14.78 -21.78 -25.72
CA GLY A 647 15.60 -21.54 -26.92
C GLY A 647 16.61 -22.66 -27.19
N LYS A 648 17.46 -22.52 -28.24
CA LYS A 648 18.50 -23.52 -28.59
C LYS A 648 19.61 -23.69 -27.53
N LEU A 649 19.71 -22.76 -26.59
CA LEU A 649 20.57 -22.83 -25.41
C LEU A 649 19.65 -22.81 -24.18
N ARG A 650 19.37 -23.99 -23.61
CA ARG A 650 18.76 -24.07 -22.28
C ARG A 650 19.82 -23.65 -21.28
N LEU A 651 19.85 -22.37 -20.95
CA LEU A 651 20.60 -21.87 -19.81
C LEU A 651 19.93 -22.47 -18.57
N ILE A 652 20.62 -23.34 -17.84
CA ILE A 652 20.20 -23.85 -16.54
C ILE A 652 21.18 -23.22 -15.55
N SER A 653 20.71 -22.26 -14.76
CA SER A 653 21.44 -21.87 -13.54
C SER A 653 20.93 -22.73 -12.40
N ALA A 654 21.78 -23.18 -11.49
CA ALA A 654 21.39 -23.84 -10.24
C ALA A 654 21.93 -23.02 -9.06
N GLY A 655 21.29 -23.02 -7.90
CA GLY A 655 21.86 -22.28 -6.79
C GLY A 655 21.05 -22.31 -5.51
N ASP A 656 21.69 -21.92 -4.41
CA ASP A 656 21.12 -21.93 -3.07
C ASP A 656 21.41 -20.58 -2.39
N ILE A 657 20.50 -20.14 -1.52
CA ILE A 657 20.65 -18.94 -0.70
C ILE A 657 20.33 -19.31 0.74
N LYS A 658 21.17 -18.94 1.69
CA LYS A 658 20.91 -19.14 3.12
C LYS A 658 21.22 -17.87 3.91
N VAL A 659 20.21 -17.36 4.60
CA VAL A 659 20.24 -16.16 5.42
C VAL A 659 19.70 -16.50 6.81
N SER A 660 20.39 -16.07 7.86
CA SER A 660 19.96 -16.21 9.25
C SER A 660 20.01 -14.84 9.94
N THR A 661 19.02 -14.51 10.76
CA THR A 661 19.00 -13.26 11.52
C THR A 661 18.50 -13.49 12.95
N ASP A 662 19.06 -12.74 13.90
CA ASP A 662 18.69 -12.75 15.31
C ASP A 662 18.66 -11.33 15.90
N SER A 663 18.51 -11.21 17.22
CA SER A 663 18.54 -9.92 17.93
C SER A 663 19.85 -9.13 17.80
N THR A 664 20.92 -9.74 17.28
CA THR A 664 22.27 -9.15 17.20
C THR A 664 22.68 -8.77 15.77
N GLY A 665 22.09 -9.39 14.74
CA GLY A 665 22.45 -9.10 13.35
C GLY A 665 21.78 -9.97 12.28
N LEU A 666 22.26 -9.81 11.04
CA LEU A 666 21.90 -10.58 9.85
C LEU A 666 23.16 -11.22 9.28
N GLN A 667 23.10 -12.52 8.99
CA GLN A 667 24.18 -13.29 8.37
C GLN A 667 23.67 -13.92 7.07
N LEU A 668 24.38 -13.68 5.97
CA LEU A 668 24.30 -14.42 4.72
C LEU A 668 25.35 -15.53 4.78
N ASP A 669 24.92 -16.76 5.10
CA ASP A 669 25.81 -17.94 5.24
C ASP A 669 26.33 -18.40 3.88
N THR A 670 25.46 -18.44 2.87
CA THR A 670 25.85 -18.80 1.50
C THR A 670 24.84 -18.25 0.48
N LEU A 671 25.31 -17.52 -0.52
CA LEU A 671 24.66 -17.33 -1.81
C LEU A 671 25.53 -18.05 -2.84
N TRP A 672 24.97 -18.98 -3.60
CA TRP A 672 25.66 -19.65 -4.70
C TRP A 672 24.70 -19.78 -5.88
N LEU A 673 25.15 -19.40 -7.08
CA LEU A 673 24.40 -19.47 -8.33
C LEU A 673 25.35 -19.91 -9.46
N ASP A 674 25.25 -21.16 -9.90
CA ASP A 674 25.85 -21.65 -11.15
C ASP A 674 25.24 -20.87 -12.31
N LEU A 675 26.07 -20.23 -13.12
CA LEU A 675 25.66 -19.62 -14.37
C LEU A 675 25.89 -20.60 -15.52
N PRO A 676 25.30 -20.35 -16.71
CA PRO A 676 25.53 -21.20 -17.88
C PRO A 676 27.00 -21.34 -18.28
N SER A 677 27.79 -20.33 -17.93
CA SER A 677 29.23 -20.39 -17.81
C SER A 677 29.59 -19.66 -16.52
N GLY A 678 30.34 -20.31 -15.63
CA GLY A 678 30.80 -19.73 -14.37
C GLY A 678 29.82 -19.86 -13.22
N GLU A 679 30.11 -19.21 -12.10
CA GLU A 679 29.27 -19.18 -10.90
C GLU A 679 29.34 -17.82 -10.21
N ILE A 680 28.32 -17.50 -9.41
CA ILE A 680 28.28 -16.39 -8.47
C ILE A 680 28.28 -16.98 -7.06
N THR A 681 29.17 -16.53 -6.20
CA THR A 681 29.14 -16.83 -4.76
C THR A 681 29.13 -15.55 -3.94
N ALA A 682 28.39 -15.50 -2.84
CA ALA A 682 28.52 -14.42 -1.86
C ALA A 682 28.26 -14.89 -0.43
N ASP A 683 28.87 -14.22 0.53
CA ASP A 683 28.69 -14.43 1.96
C ASP A 683 28.84 -13.09 2.69
N GLY A 684 28.28 -12.98 3.88
CA GLY A 684 28.44 -11.76 4.66
C GLY A 684 27.72 -11.75 6.01
N MET A 685 28.03 -10.75 6.81
CA MET A 685 27.45 -10.50 8.12
C MET A 685 27.28 -9.00 8.38
N LEU A 686 26.16 -8.66 8.99
CA LEU A 686 25.83 -7.33 9.49
C LEU A 686 25.50 -7.47 10.98
N PHE A 687 26.36 -6.93 11.86
CA PHE A 687 26.16 -6.93 13.32
C PHE A 687 26.31 -5.51 13.87
N GLY A 688 25.22 -4.96 14.42
CA GLY A 688 25.17 -3.55 14.85
C GLY A 688 25.51 -2.61 13.69
N ASP A 689 26.60 -1.84 13.83
CA ASP A 689 27.09 -0.91 12.81
C ASP A 689 28.19 -1.51 11.90
N SER A 690 28.54 -2.80 12.05
CA SER A 690 29.61 -3.47 11.30
C SER A 690 29.05 -4.30 10.15
N LEU A 691 29.58 -4.11 8.94
CA LEU A 691 29.26 -4.88 7.73
C LEU A 691 30.52 -5.59 7.23
N GLU A 692 30.41 -6.88 6.94
CA GLU A 692 31.39 -7.66 6.18
C GLU A 692 30.62 -8.40 5.09
N LEU A 693 30.96 -8.19 3.82
CA LEU A 693 30.29 -8.78 2.67
C LEU A 693 31.35 -9.13 1.64
N SER A 694 31.30 -10.34 1.11
CA SER A 694 32.13 -10.78 0.00
C SER A 694 31.26 -11.37 -1.11
N ALA A 695 31.57 -11.06 -2.36
CA ALA A 695 30.89 -11.58 -3.53
C ALA A 695 31.92 -11.86 -4.62
N LEU A 696 31.80 -12.99 -5.30
CA LEU A 696 32.72 -13.46 -6.32
C LEU A 696 31.94 -13.99 -7.52
N LEU A 697 32.33 -13.53 -8.69
CA LEU A 697 31.97 -14.05 -10.01
C LEU A 697 33.16 -14.87 -10.50
N SER A 698 32.96 -16.13 -10.83
CA SER A 698 34.02 -17.05 -11.25
C SER A 698 33.75 -17.61 -12.64
N ASN A 699 34.61 -17.33 -13.62
CA ASN A 699 34.57 -17.90 -14.97
C ASN A 699 33.28 -17.65 -15.78
N VAL A 700 32.71 -16.46 -15.65
CA VAL A 700 31.42 -16.09 -16.25
C VAL A 700 31.59 -15.66 -17.70
N ASP A 701 31.02 -16.39 -18.66
CA ASP A 701 31.02 -15.93 -20.07
C ASP A 701 30.08 -14.73 -20.21
N ILE A 702 30.65 -13.57 -20.50
CA ILE A 702 29.98 -12.27 -20.52
C ILE A 702 28.81 -12.27 -21.52
N ALA A 703 28.97 -12.86 -22.71
CA ALA A 703 27.92 -12.91 -23.72
C ALA A 703 26.72 -13.76 -23.25
N SER A 704 27.00 -14.92 -22.63
CA SER A 704 25.98 -15.80 -22.08
C SER A 704 25.23 -15.14 -20.92
N PHE A 705 25.94 -14.48 -19.99
CA PHE A 705 25.36 -13.78 -18.85
C PHE A 705 24.51 -12.59 -19.30
N ILE A 706 25.04 -11.72 -20.16
CA ILE A 706 24.31 -10.57 -20.73
C ILE A 706 23.05 -11.03 -21.47
N SER A 707 23.15 -12.12 -22.24
CA SER A 707 21.99 -12.69 -22.92
C SER A 707 20.93 -13.20 -21.93
N MET A 708 21.33 -13.75 -20.78
CA MET A 708 20.46 -14.24 -19.72
C MET A 708 19.69 -13.10 -19.04
N VAL A 709 20.37 -12.00 -18.67
CA VAL A 709 19.75 -10.83 -18.02
C VAL A 709 19.12 -9.82 -18.99
N GLY A 710 19.26 -10.02 -20.31
CA GLY A 710 18.59 -9.20 -21.32
C GLY A 710 19.18 -7.80 -21.52
N MET A 711 20.44 -7.59 -21.14
CA MET A 711 21.12 -6.31 -21.31
C MET A 711 21.73 -6.21 -22.72
N PRO A 712 21.71 -5.05 -23.39
CA PRO A 712 22.38 -4.87 -24.67
C PRO A 712 23.78 -4.30 -24.45
N VAL A 713 24.80 -5.16 -24.30
CA VAL A 713 26.20 -4.72 -24.24
C VAL A 713 27.05 -5.55 -25.23
N PRO A 714 27.87 -4.92 -26.09
CA PRO A 714 28.61 -5.59 -27.16
C PRO A 714 29.95 -6.22 -26.69
N VAL A 715 30.05 -6.70 -25.46
CA VAL A 715 31.29 -7.28 -24.90
C VAL A 715 31.12 -8.79 -24.75
N SER A 716 32.16 -9.56 -25.07
CA SER A 716 32.26 -11.00 -24.78
C SER A 716 33.64 -11.33 -24.21
N GLY A 717 33.79 -12.45 -23.52
CA GLY A 717 34.99 -12.84 -22.76
C GLY A 717 34.62 -13.60 -21.47
N ILE A 718 35.61 -14.17 -20.77
CA ILE A 718 35.39 -14.88 -19.50
C ILE A 718 35.70 -13.94 -18.33
N LEU A 719 34.67 -13.53 -17.60
CA LEU A 719 34.73 -12.64 -16.45
C LEU A 719 34.98 -13.40 -15.14
N GLN A 720 35.94 -12.92 -14.36
CA GLN A 720 36.09 -13.18 -12.94
C GLN A 720 36.00 -11.83 -12.22
N ALA A 721 35.21 -11.69 -11.17
CA ALA A 721 35.14 -10.43 -10.42
C ALA A 721 34.86 -10.67 -8.94
N GLY A 722 35.70 -10.16 -8.06
CA GLY A 722 35.51 -10.16 -6.61
C GLY A 722 35.16 -8.77 -6.10
N CYS A 723 34.15 -8.67 -5.24
CA CYS A 723 33.83 -7.47 -4.48
C CYS A 723 33.83 -7.84 -2.99
N SER A 724 34.52 -7.07 -2.15
CA SER A 724 34.44 -7.20 -0.70
C SER A 724 34.23 -5.85 -0.06
N VAL A 725 33.33 -5.79 0.92
CA VAL A 725 33.03 -4.62 1.73
C VAL A 725 33.22 -5.00 3.19
N SER A 726 34.04 -4.27 3.94
CA SER A 726 34.28 -4.54 5.35
C SER A 726 34.45 -3.24 6.15
N GLY A 727 33.85 -3.15 7.34
CA GLY A 727 34.07 -2.03 8.26
C GLY A 727 32.80 -1.59 8.98
N THR A 728 32.87 -0.44 9.65
CA THR A 728 31.71 0.17 10.33
C THR A 728 31.08 1.27 9.49
N VAL A 729 29.78 1.54 9.64
CA VAL A 729 29.09 2.68 9.00
C VAL A 729 29.89 3.98 9.23
N GLY A 730 30.35 4.62 8.15
CA GLY A 730 31.22 5.81 8.17
C GLY A 730 32.73 5.56 8.00
N ASN A 731 33.20 4.31 8.13
CA ASN A 731 34.59 3.88 7.88
C ASN A 731 34.60 2.53 7.12
N MET A 732 33.86 2.46 6.02
CA MET A 732 33.80 1.24 5.20
C MET A 732 34.99 1.19 4.25
N GLN A 733 35.58 0.00 4.12
CA GLN A 733 36.55 -0.34 3.09
C GLN A 733 35.88 -1.22 2.04
N THR A 734 36.05 -0.87 0.76
CA THR A 734 35.50 -1.64 -0.37
C THR A 734 36.62 -1.99 -1.33
N VAL A 735 36.76 -3.26 -1.70
CA VAL A 735 37.71 -3.75 -2.71
C VAL A 735 36.91 -4.37 -3.85
N LEU A 736 37.21 -3.96 -5.08
CA LEU A 736 36.66 -4.50 -6.31
C LEU A 736 37.81 -4.93 -7.23
N ASP A 737 37.91 -6.23 -7.49
CA ASP A 737 38.83 -6.81 -8.46
C ASP A 737 38.03 -7.45 -9.60
N VAL A 738 38.38 -7.15 -10.85
CA VAL A 738 37.75 -7.70 -12.05
C VAL A 738 38.85 -8.16 -12.98
N PHE A 739 38.67 -9.32 -13.59
CA PHE A 739 39.53 -9.92 -14.59
C PHE A 739 38.65 -10.42 -15.73
N VAL A 740 38.93 -10.03 -16.97
CA VAL A 740 38.23 -10.52 -18.17
C VAL A 740 39.26 -11.20 -19.05
N ASP A 741 39.11 -12.49 -19.31
CA ASP A 741 39.95 -13.25 -20.22
C ASP A 741 39.37 -13.22 -21.65
N HIS A 742 40.24 -12.99 -22.63
CA HIS A 742 39.97 -12.89 -24.07
C HIS A 742 38.75 -12.00 -24.44
N PRO A 743 38.77 -10.69 -24.13
CA PRO A 743 37.69 -9.77 -24.50
C PRO A 743 37.58 -9.60 -26.03
N THR A 744 36.39 -9.78 -26.61
CA THR A 744 36.20 -9.69 -28.08
C THR A 744 35.47 -8.43 -28.55
N TYR A 745 35.53 -7.34 -27.78
CA TYR A 745 35.00 -6.06 -28.25
C TYR A 745 35.90 -5.50 -29.36
N ASP A 746 35.35 -4.84 -30.38
CA ASP A 746 36.10 -4.40 -31.57
C ASP A 746 37.38 -3.62 -31.22
N GLU A 747 37.38 -2.90 -30.09
CA GLU A 747 38.49 -2.08 -29.58
C GLU A 747 39.50 -2.85 -28.69
N TRP A 748 39.15 -4.06 -28.21
CA TRP A 748 39.97 -4.89 -27.32
C TRP A 748 40.28 -6.29 -27.87
N ASN A 749 39.92 -6.57 -29.12
CA ASN A 749 40.06 -7.89 -29.73
C ASN A 749 41.52 -8.41 -29.79
N ASN A 750 42.51 -7.53 -29.63
CA ASN A 750 43.94 -7.86 -29.55
C ASN A 750 44.45 -8.05 -28.11
N SER A 751 43.58 -7.94 -27.09
CA SER A 751 43.95 -8.14 -25.68
C SER A 751 43.72 -9.59 -25.25
N ASP A 752 44.69 -10.19 -24.56
CA ASP A 752 44.56 -11.48 -23.89
C ASP A 752 43.66 -11.37 -22.66
N SER A 753 43.78 -10.28 -21.90
CA SER A 753 42.91 -10.07 -20.72
C SER A 753 42.81 -8.61 -20.29
N LEU A 754 41.81 -8.29 -19.47
CA LEU A 754 41.63 -7.00 -18.80
C LEU A 754 41.61 -7.21 -17.29
N THR A 755 42.27 -6.35 -16.52
CA THR A 755 42.20 -6.34 -15.05
C THR A 755 41.77 -4.96 -14.56
N ILE A 756 40.80 -4.89 -13.66
CA ILE A 756 40.38 -3.70 -12.91
C ILE A 756 40.57 -4.01 -11.42
N SER A 757 41.32 -3.19 -10.69
CA SER A 757 41.49 -3.34 -9.24
C SER A 757 41.33 -1.98 -8.58
N VAL A 758 40.30 -1.85 -7.76
CA VAL A 758 39.90 -0.60 -7.09
C VAL A 758 39.67 -0.88 -5.61
N CYS A 759 40.24 -0.05 -4.74
CA CYS A 759 40.05 -0.11 -3.30
C CYS A 759 39.64 1.28 -2.79
N SER A 760 38.54 1.37 -2.07
CA SER A 760 38.10 2.59 -1.38
C SER A 760 38.19 2.38 0.13
N SER A 761 38.62 3.40 0.87
CA SER A 761 38.67 3.38 2.34
C SER A 761 38.51 4.80 2.88
N GLY A 762 37.38 5.09 3.53
CA GLY A 762 37.06 6.45 3.98
C GLY A 762 36.94 7.43 2.81
N ASP A 763 37.76 8.48 2.82
CA ASP A 763 37.81 9.53 1.77
C ASP A 763 38.87 9.26 0.69
N SER A 764 39.55 8.11 0.73
CA SER A 764 40.60 7.77 -0.24
C SER A 764 40.14 6.69 -1.22
N LEU A 765 40.46 6.86 -2.50
CA LEU A 765 40.23 5.89 -3.58
C LEU A 765 41.55 5.51 -4.24
N LEU A 766 41.83 4.22 -4.26
CA LEU A 766 43.01 3.63 -4.85
C LEU A 766 42.61 2.80 -6.06
N ILE A 767 42.98 3.25 -7.25
CA ILE A 767 42.90 2.46 -8.47
C ILE A 767 44.26 1.76 -8.62
N ASN A 768 44.37 0.52 -8.15
CA ASN A 768 45.59 -0.29 -8.24
C ASN A 768 45.93 -0.70 -9.66
N GLY A 769 44.93 -0.73 -10.55
CA GLY A 769 45.15 -1.03 -11.95
C GLY A 769 43.88 -1.07 -12.79
N LEU A 770 43.91 -0.38 -13.92
CA LEU A 770 43.03 -0.59 -15.07
C LEU A 770 43.94 -1.01 -16.21
N TRP A 771 44.18 -2.31 -16.37
CA TRP A 771 45.14 -2.83 -17.34
C TRP A 771 44.44 -3.68 -18.41
N SER A 772 44.81 -3.49 -19.67
CA SER A 772 44.72 -4.45 -20.75
C SER A 772 46.05 -5.18 -20.86
N TRP A 773 46.01 -6.49 -21.10
CA TRP A 773 47.17 -7.35 -21.27
C TRP A 773 47.14 -7.92 -22.68
N ALA A 774 48.26 -7.89 -23.38
CA ALA A 774 48.44 -8.52 -24.69
C ALA A 774 49.85 -9.13 -24.77
N ASP A 775 49.95 -10.43 -25.09
CA ASP A 775 51.20 -11.21 -25.07
C ASP A 775 51.99 -11.10 -23.75
N GLY A 776 51.27 -10.98 -22.62
CA GLY A 776 51.85 -10.80 -21.29
C GLY A 776 52.42 -9.40 -21.00
N VAL A 777 52.20 -8.43 -21.89
CA VAL A 777 52.56 -7.01 -21.71
C VAL A 777 51.31 -6.21 -21.35
N ARG A 778 51.39 -5.37 -20.32
CA ARG A 778 50.25 -4.56 -19.86
C ARG A 778 50.25 -3.15 -20.45
N SER A 779 49.05 -2.62 -20.69
CA SER A 779 48.74 -1.25 -21.09
C SER A 779 47.55 -0.76 -20.25
N GLY A 780 47.65 0.39 -19.59
CA GLY A 780 46.63 0.83 -18.65
C GLY A 780 47.05 2.00 -17.78
N LEU A 781 46.38 2.14 -16.64
CA LEU A 781 46.70 3.15 -15.63
C LEU A 781 46.47 2.66 -14.21
N ARG A 782 47.11 3.33 -13.25
CA ARG A 782 46.82 3.27 -11.81
C ARG A 782 46.89 4.67 -11.22
N ALA A 783 46.07 4.94 -10.21
CA ALA A 783 45.97 6.27 -9.61
C ALA A 783 45.51 6.20 -8.15
N GLY A 784 45.93 7.18 -7.35
CA GLY A 784 45.44 7.39 -5.99
C GLY A 784 44.75 8.75 -5.87
N PHE A 785 43.58 8.78 -5.24
CA PHE A 785 42.78 9.98 -4.99
C PHE A 785 42.50 10.11 -3.49
N ASP A 786 42.30 11.35 -3.04
CA ASP A 786 41.92 11.71 -1.68
C ASP A 786 40.77 12.73 -1.71
N SER A 787 39.95 12.81 -0.67
CA SER A 787 38.77 13.70 -0.59
C SER A 787 37.68 13.40 -1.62
N ILE A 788 37.41 12.12 -1.92
CA ILE A 788 36.44 11.72 -2.95
C ILE A 788 34.96 12.04 -2.62
N TRP A 789 34.66 12.43 -1.40
CA TRP A 789 33.31 12.79 -0.95
C TRP A 789 33.21 14.30 -0.73
N ASN A 790 32.17 14.91 -1.26
CA ASN A 790 31.90 16.32 -0.99
C ASN A 790 31.14 16.52 0.36
N GLU A 791 30.94 17.77 0.78
CA GLU A 791 30.23 18.11 2.04
C GLU A 791 28.79 17.56 2.10
N SER A 792 28.18 17.22 0.96
CA SER A 792 26.85 16.59 0.86
C SER A 792 26.86 15.06 0.83
N GLY A 793 28.03 14.42 0.91
CA GLY A 793 28.19 12.97 0.91
C GLY A 793 28.06 12.31 -0.47
N SER A 794 28.20 13.05 -1.57
CA SER A 794 28.22 12.48 -2.92
C SER A 794 29.64 12.32 -3.45
N LEU A 795 29.88 11.23 -4.20
CA LEU A 795 31.15 10.94 -4.86
C LEU A 795 31.47 12.01 -5.91
N GLN A 796 32.60 12.70 -5.75
CA GLN A 796 33.14 13.65 -6.71
C GLN A 796 34.63 13.38 -6.86
N VAL A 797 35.07 13.01 -8.07
CA VAL A 797 36.47 12.70 -8.36
C VAL A 797 36.97 13.68 -9.42
N GLY A 798 37.81 14.62 -9.00
CA GLY A 798 38.45 15.63 -9.85
C GLY A 798 39.94 15.36 -10.12
N LEU A 799 40.52 16.10 -11.06
CA LEU A 799 41.97 16.11 -11.28
C LEU A 799 42.73 16.74 -10.11
N GLU A 800 42.09 17.61 -9.34
CA GLU A 800 42.65 18.23 -8.12
C GLU A 800 42.83 17.22 -6.96
N ASP A 801 42.02 16.16 -6.96
CA ASP A 801 42.01 15.12 -5.94
C ASP A 801 43.08 14.04 -6.15
N VAL A 802 43.75 14.04 -7.31
CA VAL A 802 44.80 13.08 -7.68
C VAL A 802 46.04 13.27 -6.80
N MET A 803 46.36 12.29 -5.97
CA MET A 803 47.61 12.24 -5.19
C MET A 803 48.80 11.79 -6.05
N TRP A 804 48.58 10.78 -6.90
CA TRP A 804 49.55 10.25 -7.84
C TRP A 804 48.84 9.51 -8.97
N LEU A 805 49.46 9.46 -10.15
CA LEU A 805 48.93 8.78 -11.34
C LEU A 805 50.08 8.18 -12.15
N GLU A 806 49.93 6.93 -12.57
CA GLU A 806 50.82 6.29 -13.52
C GLU A 806 50.00 5.68 -14.66
N ALA A 807 50.31 6.04 -15.88
CA ALA A 807 49.74 5.45 -17.10
C ALA A 807 50.88 4.83 -17.93
N GLU A 808 50.66 3.63 -18.42
CA GLU A 808 51.61 2.88 -19.26
C GLU A 808 50.83 2.37 -20.48
N LEU A 809 51.28 2.68 -21.69
CA LEU A 809 50.77 2.11 -22.93
C LEU A 809 51.92 1.32 -23.53
N SER A 810 51.70 0.08 -23.94
CA SER A 810 52.75 -0.78 -24.48
C SER A 810 52.21 -1.58 -25.66
N GLY A 811 52.90 -1.51 -26.80
CA GLY A 811 52.55 -2.28 -28.00
C GLY A 811 51.26 -1.83 -28.69
N VAL A 812 50.82 -0.59 -28.47
CA VAL A 812 49.55 -0.10 -29.05
C VAL A 812 49.67 0.08 -30.57
N GLY A 813 48.74 -0.53 -31.30
CA GLY A 813 48.66 -0.56 -32.77
C GLY A 813 47.98 0.65 -33.42
N ASP A 814 47.57 0.49 -34.68
CA ASP A 814 46.99 1.58 -35.48
C ASP A 814 45.64 2.11 -34.95
N GLU A 815 44.92 1.30 -34.18
CA GLU A 815 43.56 1.56 -33.66
C GLU A 815 43.46 2.82 -32.78
N LEU A 816 44.46 3.09 -31.93
CA LEU A 816 44.50 4.25 -31.02
C LEU A 816 44.45 5.59 -31.78
N PHE A 817 45.06 5.63 -32.97
CA PHE A 817 45.16 6.86 -33.77
C PHE A 817 43.90 7.16 -34.57
N TYR A 818 42.97 6.20 -34.69
CA TYR A 818 41.65 6.44 -35.25
C TYR A 818 40.65 6.99 -34.21
N LEU A 819 40.91 6.77 -32.91
CA LEU A 819 40.06 7.22 -31.80
C LEU A 819 40.41 8.63 -31.30
N LEU A 820 41.68 9.02 -31.39
CA LEU A 820 42.13 10.36 -31.00
C LEU A 820 41.89 11.35 -32.15
N PRO A 821 41.44 12.60 -31.87
CA PRO A 821 41.24 13.65 -32.88
C PRO A 821 42.60 14.21 -33.35
N MET A 822 43.42 13.34 -33.93
CA MET A 822 44.79 13.62 -34.36
C MET A 822 44.82 13.79 -35.89
N PRO A 823 45.58 14.76 -36.43
CA PRO A 823 45.63 15.03 -37.88
C PRO A 823 46.51 14.01 -38.63
N PHE A 824 46.57 12.76 -38.19
CA PHE A 824 47.41 11.73 -38.80
C PHE A 824 46.78 10.34 -38.77
N LYS A 825 47.05 9.54 -39.81
CA LYS A 825 46.71 8.12 -39.91
C LYS A 825 47.99 7.30 -39.91
N THR A 826 47.99 6.17 -39.24
CA THR A 826 49.16 5.30 -39.15
C THR A 826 48.90 3.94 -39.79
N SER A 827 49.98 3.26 -40.16
CA SER A 827 49.96 1.85 -40.52
C SER A 827 51.17 1.17 -39.88
N GLY A 828 50.95 0.02 -39.23
CA GLY A 828 51.97 -0.70 -38.47
C GLY A 828 52.53 0.09 -37.30
N ALA A 829 51.68 0.83 -36.59
CA ALA A 829 52.06 1.52 -35.37
C ALA A 829 52.45 0.54 -34.25
N SER A 830 53.43 0.93 -33.45
CA SER A 830 53.79 0.32 -32.19
C SER A 830 54.20 1.45 -31.24
N VAL A 831 53.39 1.71 -30.23
CA VAL A 831 53.60 2.81 -29.28
C VAL A 831 53.79 2.26 -27.89
N ASN A 832 54.90 2.66 -27.26
CA ASN A 832 55.13 2.52 -25.83
C ASN A 832 55.14 3.92 -25.20
N ALA A 833 54.31 4.18 -24.20
CA ALA A 833 54.26 5.43 -23.46
C ALA A 833 54.20 5.15 -21.96
N ARG A 834 54.86 5.95 -21.14
CA ARG A 834 54.72 5.92 -19.69
C ARG A 834 54.66 7.35 -19.16
N VAL A 835 53.65 7.64 -18.36
CA VAL A 835 53.47 8.95 -17.71
C VAL A 835 53.30 8.70 -16.22
N GLU A 836 54.08 9.37 -15.39
CA GLU A 836 53.98 9.30 -13.92
C GLU A 836 53.86 10.72 -13.36
N TYR A 837 52.93 10.92 -12.44
CA TYR A 837 52.72 12.17 -11.71
C TYR A 837 52.63 11.90 -10.21
N GLN A 838 53.26 12.75 -9.40
CA GLN A 838 53.15 12.71 -7.94
C GLN A 838 52.92 14.13 -7.38
N ARG A 839 51.79 14.33 -6.68
CA ARG A 839 51.36 15.64 -6.18
C ARG A 839 52.27 16.21 -5.10
N GLU A 840 52.73 15.39 -4.15
CA GLU A 840 53.56 15.84 -3.03
C GLU A 840 54.92 16.40 -3.46
N SER A 841 55.54 15.80 -4.48
CA SER A 841 56.82 16.26 -5.04
C SER A 841 56.65 17.24 -6.20
N GLY A 842 55.45 17.30 -6.81
CA GLY A 842 55.20 18.06 -8.03
C GLY A 842 55.92 17.49 -9.26
N GLU A 843 56.42 16.27 -9.18
CA GLU A 843 57.19 15.62 -10.24
C GLU A 843 56.25 15.01 -11.30
N LEU A 844 56.59 15.24 -12.57
CA LEU A 844 55.99 14.58 -13.72
C LEU A 844 57.11 13.97 -14.55
N SER A 845 56.97 12.69 -14.86
CA SER A 845 57.79 12.01 -15.87
C SER A 845 56.89 11.57 -17.02
N ALA A 846 57.37 11.71 -18.25
CA ALA A 846 56.69 11.25 -19.45
C ALA A 846 57.73 10.74 -20.45
N GLY A 847 57.61 9.47 -20.84
CA GLY A 847 58.41 8.84 -21.88
C GLY A 847 57.50 8.26 -22.94
N ILE A 848 57.72 8.58 -24.21
CA ILE A 848 57.01 7.95 -25.33
C ILE A 848 58.08 7.44 -26.29
N ALA A 849 57.98 6.19 -26.73
CA ALA A 849 58.75 5.58 -27.79
C ALA A 849 57.77 4.95 -28.77
N SER A 850 57.72 5.43 -29.99
CA SER A 850 56.81 4.93 -31.01
C SER A 850 57.52 4.61 -32.30
N HIS A 851 56.99 3.62 -33.01
CA HIS A 851 57.41 3.22 -34.35
C HIS A 851 56.17 3.09 -35.24
N PHE A 852 56.27 3.51 -36.50
CA PHE A 852 55.19 3.44 -37.48
C PHE A 852 55.78 3.02 -38.82
N ASN A 853 55.25 1.96 -39.44
CA ASN A 853 55.67 1.60 -40.80
C ASN A 853 55.37 2.74 -41.78
N LYS A 854 54.19 3.37 -41.66
CA LYS A 854 53.80 4.56 -42.41
C LYS A 854 52.98 5.49 -41.53
N MET A 855 53.23 6.80 -41.63
CA MET A 855 52.42 7.84 -41.01
C MET A 855 51.98 8.83 -42.09
N TYR A 856 50.68 9.06 -42.20
CA TYR A 856 50.05 9.98 -43.13
C TYR A 856 49.56 11.19 -42.36
N VAL A 857 50.15 12.36 -42.59
CA VAL A 857 49.65 13.62 -42.04
C VAL A 857 48.51 14.09 -42.94
N THR A 858 47.27 14.09 -42.43
CA THR A 858 46.04 14.17 -43.24
C THR A 858 45.85 15.55 -43.86
N THR A 859 46.11 16.63 -43.13
CA THR A 859 45.91 18.01 -43.60
C THR A 859 46.89 18.42 -44.70
N PRO A 860 48.22 18.26 -44.56
CA PRO A 860 49.16 18.57 -45.65
C PRO A 860 49.28 17.43 -46.68
N GLY A 861 48.66 16.27 -46.44
CA GLY A 861 48.71 15.11 -47.34
C GLY A 861 50.12 14.52 -47.51
N ILE A 862 50.93 14.53 -46.43
CA ILE A 862 52.33 14.05 -46.46
C ILE A 862 52.38 12.64 -45.89
N GLN A 863 53.04 11.72 -46.61
CA GLN A 863 53.31 10.37 -46.12
C GLN A 863 54.76 10.23 -45.66
N LEU A 864 54.95 10.03 -44.36
CA LEU A 864 56.23 9.71 -43.73
C LEU A 864 56.43 8.18 -43.67
N PRO A 865 57.43 7.59 -44.35
CA PRO A 865 57.75 6.17 -44.21
C PRO A 865 58.63 5.90 -42.98
N GLY A 866 58.48 4.73 -42.36
CA GLY A 866 59.38 4.22 -41.30
C GLY A 866 59.64 5.23 -40.18
N VAL A 867 58.58 5.71 -39.52
CA VAL A 867 58.68 6.77 -38.51
C VAL A 867 59.03 6.16 -37.16
N THR A 868 60.01 6.74 -36.46
CA THR A 868 60.28 6.44 -35.04
C THR A 868 60.28 7.74 -34.26
N MET A 869 59.51 7.83 -33.19
CA MET A 869 59.45 9.02 -32.34
C MET A 869 59.84 8.68 -30.91
N TYR A 870 60.58 9.58 -30.26
CA TYR A 870 60.90 9.49 -28.84
C TYR A 870 60.59 10.81 -28.14
N LEU A 871 59.72 10.80 -27.13
CA LEU A 871 59.49 11.90 -26.18
C LEU A 871 60.12 11.50 -24.84
N THR A 872 60.84 12.40 -24.19
CA THR A 872 61.38 12.18 -22.85
C THR A 872 61.29 13.46 -22.03
N TYR A 873 60.71 13.34 -20.84
CA TYR A 873 60.58 14.39 -19.84
C TYR A 873 60.61 13.77 -18.43
N PRO A 874 61.40 14.29 -17.48
CA PRO A 874 62.50 15.21 -17.71
C PRO A 874 63.63 14.53 -18.51
N ASP A 875 64.22 15.21 -19.48
CA ASP A 875 65.39 14.73 -20.22
C ASP A 875 66.67 15.38 -19.72
N MET A 876 67.45 14.64 -18.92
CA MET A 876 68.74 15.10 -18.39
C MET A 876 69.81 15.30 -19.47
N SER A 877 69.59 14.80 -20.69
CA SER A 877 70.53 14.96 -21.82
C SER A 877 70.27 16.21 -22.67
N ALA A 878 69.13 16.91 -22.45
CA ALA A 878 68.72 18.09 -23.22
C ALA A 878 69.54 19.37 -22.93
N GLY A 879 70.44 19.32 -21.94
CA GLY A 879 71.30 20.44 -21.53
C GLY A 879 70.71 21.28 -20.39
N GLU A 880 71.40 22.35 -19.96
CA GLU A 880 70.93 23.20 -18.86
C GLU A 880 69.73 24.08 -19.22
N ASP A 881 69.48 24.30 -20.51
CA ASP A 881 68.46 25.22 -21.00
C ASP A 881 67.10 24.55 -21.29
N PHE A 882 67.02 23.22 -21.31
CA PHE A 882 65.81 22.49 -21.66
C PHE A 882 65.66 21.30 -20.72
N ASN A 883 64.43 20.93 -20.37
CA ASN A 883 64.15 19.81 -19.47
C ASN A 883 63.31 18.72 -20.14
N GLY A 884 63.03 18.80 -21.44
CA GLY A 884 62.43 17.73 -22.22
C GLY A 884 62.90 17.72 -23.67
N SER A 885 62.75 16.57 -24.31
CA SER A 885 63.09 16.37 -25.72
C SER A 885 62.05 15.52 -26.45
N LEU A 886 61.82 15.84 -27.72
CA LEU A 886 61.05 15.07 -28.69
C LEU A 886 61.89 14.87 -29.94
N SER A 887 62.12 13.63 -30.36
CA SER A 887 62.80 13.31 -31.63
C SER A 887 61.87 12.55 -32.55
N ILE A 888 61.96 12.82 -33.85
CA ILE A 888 61.19 12.17 -34.91
C ILE A 888 62.16 11.79 -36.01
N ASN A 889 62.28 10.50 -36.30
CA ASN A 889 63.06 9.96 -37.41
C ASN A 889 62.12 9.33 -38.43
N SER A 890 62.34 9.52 -39.73
CA SER A 890 61.55 8.89 -40.79
C SER A 890 62.47 8.44 -41.92
N GLY A 891 62.36 7.19 -42.35
CA GLY A 891 63.14 6.64 -43.46
C GLY A 891 63.09 5.12 -43.52
N GLU A 892 63.36 4.55 -44.69
CA GLU A 892 63.33 3.12 -44.94
C GLU A 892 64.68 2.68 -45.55
N GLY A 893 65.37 1.71 -44.95
CA GLY A 893 66.62 1.16 -45.50
C GLY A 893 67.84 2.10 -45.49
N GLY A 894 68.47 2.26 -44.32
CA GLY A 894 69.93 2.47 -44.14
C GLY A 894 70.63 3.73 -44.68
N VAL A 895 70.06 4.53 -45.57
CA VAL A 895 70.79 5.69 -46.15
C VAL A 895 69.93 6.95 -46.38
N ALA A 896 68.61 6.85 -46.55
CA ALA A 896 67.72 8.01 -46.72
C ALA A 896 66.89 8.26 -45.46
N SER A 897 67.01 9.43 -44.83
CA SER A 897 66.25 9.73 -43.60
C SER A 897 66.00 11.21 -43.33
N LEU A 898 64.85 11.49 -42.70
CA LEU A 898 64.53 12.71 -41.96
C LEU A 898 64.83 12.46 -40.49
N GLN A 899 65.56 13.36 -39.86
CA GLN A 899 65.80 13.39 -38.43
C GLN A 899 65.42 14.77 -37.89
N SER A 900 64.43 14.82 -37.02
CA SER A 900 63.97 16.02 -36.33
C SER A 900 64.15 15.87 -34.82
N THR A 901 64.55 16.93 -34.14
CA THR A 901 64.70 16.97 -32.68
C THR A 901 64.21 18.33 -32.18
N LEU A 902 63.27 18.30 -31.25
CA LEU A 902 62.68 19.42 -30.52
C LEU A 902 63.11 19.30 -29.06
N LEU A 903 63.93 20.23 -28.58
CA LEU A 903 64.17 20.41 -27.15
C LEU A 903 63.17 21.43 -26.63
N PHE A 904 62.63 21.22 -25.42
CA PHE A 904 61.64 22.12 -24.83
C PHE A 904 61.84 22.30 -23.33
N ARG A 905 61.39 23.45 -22.81
CA ARG A 905 61.41 23.79 -21.39
C ARG A 905 59.98 23.92 -20.88
N VAL A 906 59.61 23.11 -19.90
CA VAL A 906 58.36 23.23 -19.13
C VAL A 906 58.64 23.91 -17.79
N GLY A 907 57.77 24.82 -17.36
CA GLY A 907 57.91 25.53 -16.09
C GLY A 907 57.86 24.63 -14.86
N GLU A 908 58.50 25.06 -13.77
CA GLU A 908 58.54 24.34 -12.50
C GLU A 908 57.22 24.54 -11.72
N ASN A 909 56.63 23.44 -11.22
CA ASN A 909 55.33 23.29 -10.53
C ASN A 909 54.10 23.17 -11.44
N LEU A 910 53.70 21.94 -11.69
CA LEU A 910 52.43 21.61 -12.32
C LEU A 910 51.29 21.83 -11.32
N THR A 911 50.22 22.46 -11.79
CA THR A 911 49.03 22.80 -11.00
C THR A 911 47.81 22.30 -11.75
N PHE A 912 47.00 21.48 -11.08
CA PHE A 912 45.73 20.97 -11.60
C PHE A 912 44.53 21.77 -11.07
N ALA A 913 44.78 22.98 -10.54
CA ALA A 913 43.72 23.85 -10.01
C ALA A 913 42.75 24.27 -11.14
N GLU A 914 41.46 24.38 -10.79
CA GLU A 914 40.45 24.90 -11.70
C GLU A 914 40.87 26.30 -12.21
N ASN A 915 41.01 26.44 -13.54
CA ASN A 915 41.40 27.64 -14.30
C ASN A 915 42.89 27.86 -14.59
N GLU A 916 43.78 26.93 -14.27
CA GLU A 916 45.19 27.02 -14.67
C GLU A 916 45.53 26.01 -15.79
N THR A 917 46.44 26.38 -16.70
CA THR A 917 46.97 25.44 -17.70
C THR A 917 47.94 24.48 -17.01
N PRO A 918 47.70 23.15 -17.03
CA PRO A 918 48.47 22.20 -16.23
C PRO A 918 49.96 22.18 -16.58
N VAL A 919 50.28 22.39 -17.86
CA VAL A 919 51.64 22.39 -18.40
C VAL A 919 51.88 23.71 -19.13
N LYS A 920 52.89 24.49 -18.71
CA LYS A 920 53.31 25.74 -19.37
C LYS A 920 54.65 25.55 -20.08
N LEU A 921 54.64 25.63 -21.40
CA LEU A 921 55.83 25.63 -22.25
C LEU A 921 56.50 27.01 -22.21
N GLU A 922 57.77 27.10 -21.85
CA GLU A 922 58.50 28.37 -21.70
C GLU A 922 59.42 28.65 -22.90
N ALA A 923 60.10 27.62 -23.43
CA ALA A 923 61.06 27.74 -24.51
C ALA A 923 61.13 26.47 -25.36
N TYR A 924 61.60 26.59 -26.61
CA TYR A 924 61.85 25.45 -27.50
C TYR A 924 63.02 25.67 -28.49
N ASP A 925 63.64 24.57 -28.93
CA ASP A 925 64.64 24.51 -30.01
C ASP A 925 64.36 23.31 -30.92
N LEU A 926 63.86 23.55 -32.12
CA LEU A 926 63.59 22.58 -33.17
C LEU A 926 64.71 22.57 -34.20
N ARG A 927 65.23 21.38 -34.51
CA ARG A 927 66.21 21.13 -35.58
C ARG A 927 65.77 19.94 -36.41
N THR A 928 65.77 20.10 -37.72
CA THR A 928 65.44 19.03 -38.67
C THR A 928 66.52 18.92 -39.73
N SER A 929 67.01 17.72 -39.98
CA SER A 929 67.96 17.37 -41.03
C SER A 929 67.31 16.36 -41.98
N LEU A 930 67.42 16.62 -43.27
CA LEU A 930 66.95 15.79 -44.36
C LEU A 930 68.17 15.26 -45.11
N THR A 931 68.28 13.94 -45.27
CA THR A 931 69.38 13.28 -45.97
C THR A 931 68.80 12.35 -47.03
N GLY A 932 68.60 12.88 -48.24
CA GLY A 932 67.96 12.15 -49.34
C GLY A 932 66.60 11.55 -48.97
N TRP A 933 65.83 12.21 -48.10
CA TRP A 933 64.58 11.74 -47.53
C TRP A 933 63.50 11.62 -48.60
N GLU A 934 62.92 10.43 -48.73
CA GLU A 934 61.91 10.12 -49.74
C GLU A 934 60.51 10.18 -49.14
N THR A 935 59.61 10.94 -49.78
CA THR A 935 58.23 11.14 -49.32
C THR A 935 57.27 11.25 -50.49
N LEU A 936 55.99 10.97 -50.22
CA LEU A 936 54.89 11.30 -51.12
C LEU A 936 54.14 12.51 -50.55
N VAL A 937 53.89 13.50 -51.40
CA VAL A 937 53.13 14.71 -51.06
C VAL A 937 51.93 14.80 -52.00
N ALA A 938 50.72 14.84 -51.43
CA ALA A 938 49.48 14.98 -52.19
C ALA A 938 49.52 16.21 -53.12
N GLY A 939 49.06 16.05 -54.36
CA GLY A 939 49.06 17.11 -55.38
C GLY A 939 50.42 17.43 -56.02
N VAL A 940 51.53 17.01 -55.41
CA VAL A 940 52.87 17.12 -56.00
C VAL A 940 53.29 15.77 -56.56
N GLY A 941 53.47 14.74 -55.72
CA GLY A 941 53.92 13.41 -56.13
C GLY A 941 55.06 12.89 -55.24
N TRP A 942 55.94 12.07 -55.79
CA TRP A 942 57.10 11.52 -55.07
C TRP A 942 58.26 12.51 -55.08
N LEU A 943 58.88 12.76 -53.93
CA LEU A 943 59.98 13.71 -53.73
C LEU A 943 61.11 13.06 -52.93
N LYS A 944 62.35 13.39 -53.28
CA LYS A 944 63.57 13.10 -52.53
C LYS A 944 64.24 14.41 -52.13
N LEU A 945 64.38 14.65 -50.82
CA LEU A 945 64.77 15.94 -50.25
C LEU A 945 66.01 15.83 -49.36
N SER A 946 66.92 16.78 -49.50
CA SER A 946 68.08 16.97 -48.61
C SER A 946 68.09 18.39 -48.02
N GLY A 947 68.74 18.61 -46.87
CA GLY A 947 68.89 19.95 -46.30
C GLY A 947 68.61 20.03 -44.81
N THR A 948 68.49 21.25 -44.29
CA THR A 948 68.31 21.48 -42.84
C THR A 948 67.31 22.60 -42.58
N LEU A 949 66.45 22.40 -41.59
CA LEU A 949 65.49 23.38 -41.07
C LEU A 949 65.71 23.56 -39.57
N SER A 950 65.47 24.77 -39.04
CA SER A 950 65.58 25.07 -37.62
C SER A 950 64.59 26.14 -37.19
N SER A 951 64.12 26.06 -35.95
CA SER A 951 63.27 27.08 -35.30
C SER A 951 63.60 27.11 -33.81
N ARG A 952 63.77 28.29 -33.22
CA ARG A 952 64.11 28.43 -31.80
C ARG A 952 63.41 29.63 -31.21
N SER A 953 62.82 29.47 -30.03
CA SER A 953 62.30 30.59 -29.23
C SER A 953 62.55 30.38 -27.74
N SER A 954 62.87 31.47 -27.05
CA SER A 954 62.93 31.53 -25.58
C SER A 954 61.67 32.18 -24.97
N ASP A 955 60.70 32.53 -25.81
CA ASP A 955 59.41 33.10 -25.41
C ASP A 955 58.32 32.50 -26.31
N ILE A 956 57.43 31.70 -25.71
CA ILE A 956 56.37 31.02 -26.46
C ILE A 956 55.25 31.97 -26.93
N THR A 957 55.21 33.20 -26.41
CA THR A 957 54.23 34.22 -26.85
C THR A 957 54.58 34.81 -28.21
N VAL A 958 55.83 34.63 -28.67
CA VAL A 958 56.30 35.07 -29.99
C VAL A 958 56.01 33.99 -31.03
N LYS A 959 55.48 34.42 -32.18
CA LYS A 959 55.19 33.56 -33.32
C LYS A 959 56.44 32.76 -33.76
N PRO A 960 56.36 31.42 -33.90
CA PRO A 960 57.49 30.59 -34.30
C PRO A 960 58.09 30.96 -35.65
N LYS A 961 59.41 30.88 -35.81
CA LYS A 961 60.09 31.17 -37.10
C LYS A 961 60.95 30.00 -37.58
N LEU A 962 60.55 29.38 -38.70
CA LEU A 962 61.25 28.26 -39.33
C LEU A 962 62.20 28.76 -40.44
N ILE A 963 63.49 28.46 -40.30
CA ILE A 963 64.56 28.90 -41.21
C ILE A 963 65.36 27.71 -41.72
N GLY A 964 65.66 27.67 -43.01
CA GLY A 964 66.57 26.67 -43.54
C GLY A 964 66.70 26.62 -45.05
N LYS A 965 67.40 25.60 -45.54
CA LYS A 965 67.56 25.29 -46.96
C LYS A 965 67.11 23.86 -47.22
N ILE A 966 66.30 23.66 -48.25
CA ILE A 966 65.88 22.37 -48.78
C ILE A 966 66.41 22.24 -50.20
N GLU A 967 66.93 21.08 -50.53
CA GLU A 967 67.40 20.68 -51.84
C GLU A 967 66.52 19.53 -52.34
N ILE A 968 65.96 19.68 -53.54
CA ILE A 968 65.19 18.62 -54.19
C ILE A 968 66.19 17.80 -55.00
N ASP A 969 66.56 16.64 -54.48
CA ASP A 969 67.51 15.74 -55.12
C ASP A 969 66.88 15.07 -56.35
N GLN A 970 65.63 14.61 -56.19
CA GLN A 970 64.82 13.98 -57.25
C GLN A 970 63.34 14.24 -56.98
N ALA A 971 62.52 14.35 -58.02
CA ALA A 971 61.09 14.49 -57.88
C ALA A 971 60.35 13.95 -59.11
N VAL A 972 59.17 13.38 -58.89
CA VAL A 972 58.19 13.10 -59.95
C VAL A 972 56.90 13.79 -59.57
N ILE A 973 56.64 14.89 -60.25
CA ILE A 973 55.47 15.74 -60.05
C ILE A 973 54.39 15.35 -61.04
N SER A 974 53.23 14.93 -60.57
CA SER A 974 52.07 14.58 -61.41
C SER A 974 50.83 15.31 -60.92
N MET A 975 50.51 16.45 -61.55
CA MET A 975 49.27 17.17 -61.29
C MET A 975 48.17 16.60 -62.19
N SER A 976 47.16 15.97 -61.59
CA SER A 976 45.89 15.65 -62.28
C SER A 976 45.11 16.95 -62.53
N GLY A 977 44.55 17.11 -63.73
CA GLY A 977 43.95 18.35 -64.22
C GLY A 977 42.65 18.80 -63.54
N ASP A 978 42.29 18.20 -62.40
CA ASP A 978 41.15 18.63 -61.60
C ASP A 978 41.54 18.69 -60.11
N GLY A 979 41.28 19.83 -59.49
CA GLY A 979 41.27 20.00 -58.03
C GLY A 979 42.61 20.16 -57.29
N ALA A 980 43.30 21.30 -57.46
CA ALA A 980 44.23 21.81 -56.43
C ALA A 980 44.02 23.28 -56.04
N TYR A 981 43.07 23.97 -56.69
CA TYR A 981 42.56 25.28 -56.26
C TYR A 981 41.04 25.32 -56.46
N GLY A 982 40.31 24.63 -55.60
CA GLY A 982 38.84 24.64 -55.67
C GLY A 982 38.25 23.74 -54.60
N GLY A 983 38.00 24.28 -53.41
CA GLY A 983 37.36 23.50 -52.36
C GLY A 983 37.47 24.02 -50.92
N SER A 984 37.37 25.33 -50.66
CA SER A 984 36.70 25.77 -49.44
C SER A 984 35.71 26.87 -49.78
N GLY A 985 34.43 26.51 -49.71
CA GLY A 985 33.35 27.48 -49.75
C GLY A 985 33.19 28.06 -48.36
N GLY A 986 33.50 29.35 -48.19
CA GLY A 986 33.18 30.06 -46.96
C GLY A 986 33.95 31.37 -46.79
N THR A 987 33.27 32.48 -47.04
CA THR A 987 33.57 33.86 -46.65
C THR A 987 34.74 34.61 -47.30
N SER A 988 34.37 35.77 -47.83
CA SER A 988 35.22 36.83 -48.33
C SER A 988 36.19 37.38 -47.27
N GLY A 989 37.48 37.47 -47.62
CA GLY A 989 38.42 38.42 -47.05
C GLY A 989 39.39 37.84 -46.02
N GLN A 990 40.68 37.95 -46.36
CA GLN A 990 41.87 37.67 -45.56
C GLN A 990 42.36 36.21 -45.69
N ALA A 991 43.50 36.03 -46.38
CA ALA A 991 44.23 34.78 -46.35
C ALA A 991 44.59 34.48 -44.89
N ASP A 992 44.20 33.31 -44.39
CA ASP A 992 44.51 32.90 -43.02
C ASP A 992 46.01 33.05 -42.75
N GLU A 993 46.33 33.77 -41.68
CA GLU A 993 47.71 34.00 -41.27
C GLU A 993 48.34 32.65 -40.90
N LEU A 994 49.46 32.30 -41.52
CA LEU A 994 50.13 31.05 -41.17
C LEU A 994 50.54 31.08 -39.70
N PRO A 995 50.39 29.98 -38.93
CA PRO A 995 50.70 29.94 -37.50
C PRO A 995 52.20 30.04 -37.18
N LEU A 996 53.04 30.12 -38.20
CA LEU A 996 54.49 30.23 -38.10
C LEU A 996 55.03 31.09 -39.24
N ASP A 997 56.17 31.71 -39.01
CA ASP A 997 56.91 32.47 -40.01
C ASP A 997 57.93 31.59 -40.75
N LEU A 998 57.94 31.63 -42.07
CA LEU A 998 58.84 30.87 -42.93
C LEU A 998 59.97 31.75 -43.49
N ARG A 999 61.18 31.17 -43.55
CA ARG A 999 62.29 31.66 -44.38
C ARG A 999 63.08 30.46 -44.90
N ILE A 1000 62.58 29.85 -45.96
CA ILE A 1000 63.12 28.61 -46.52
C ILE A 1000 63.55 28.84 -47.96
N LYS A 1001 64.78 28.44 -48.28
CA LYS A 1001 65.28 28.40 -49.67
C LYS A 1001 65.16 26.97 -50.21
N VAL A 1002 64.51 26.78 -51.35
CA VAL A 1002 64.31 25.51 -52.03
C VAL A 1002 65.05 25.52 -53.36
N SER A 1003 65.99 24.59 -53.59
CA SER A 1003 66.74 24.50 -54.84
C SER A 1003 66.78 23.08 -55.38
N GLY A 1004 66.88 22.89 -56.69
CA GLY A 1004 67.15 21.58 -57.29
C GLY A 1004 67.56 21.70 -58.74
N ASP A 1005 68.66 21.06 -59.11
CA ASP A 1005 69.33 21.33 -60.38
C ASP A 1005 68.88 20.42 -61.52
N ARG A 1006 68.48 19.17 -61.23
CA ARG A 1006 68.11 18.10 -62.19
C ARG A 1006 67.22 17.06 -61.52
N GLU A 1007 66.70 16.12 -62.32
CA GLU A 1007 65.92 14.95 -61.89
C GLU A 1007 64.56 15.29 -61.24
N ILE A 1008 64.07 16.51 -61.46
CA ILE A 1008 62.72 16.96 -61.11
C ILE A 1008 61.84 16.83 -62.35
N TRP A 1009 61.07 15.76 -62.45
CA TRP A 1009 60.23 15.46 -63.60
C TRP A 1009 58.79 15.89 -63.36
N PHE A 1010 58.24 16.76 -64.20
CA PHE A 1010 56.82 17.00 -64.30
C PHE A 1010 56.21 16.10 -65.38
N ARG A 1011 55.24 15.27 -64.98
CA ARG A 1011 54.60 14.28 -65.84
C ARG A 1011 53.09 14.35 -65.68
N ASN A 1012 52.40 14.79 -66.72
CA ASN A 1012 50.94 14.69 -66.83
C ASN A 1012 50.54 14.35 -68.27
N SER A 1013 49.25 14.37 -68.57
CA SER A 1013 48.71 14.10 -69.92
C SER A 1013 49.15 15.12 -70.98
N PHE A 1014 49.65 16.30 -70.57
CA PHE A 1014 50.03 17.40 -71.45
C PHE A 1014 51.54 17.66 -71.52
N ALA A 1015 52.34 17.13 -70.60
CA ALA A 1015 53.76 17.41 -70.53
C ALA A 1015 54.54 16.29 -69.84
N ASN A 1016 55.75 16.02 -70.36
CA ASN A 1016 56.76 15.20 -69.72
C ASN A 1016 58.10 15.95 -69.81
N ALA A 1017 58.41 16.74 -68.79
CA ALA A 1017 59.54 17.65 -68.78
C ALA A 1017 60.32 17.59 -67.47
N GLU A 1018 61.64 17.74 -67.57
CA GLU A 1018 62.55 17.86 -66.44
C GLU A 1018 62.87 19.33 -66.19
N PHE A 1019 62.80 19.74 -64.93
CA PHE A 1019 62.98 21.11 -64.47
C PHE A 1019 64.19 21.26 -63.54
N ALA A 1020 64.77 22.46 -63.53
CA ALA A 1020 65.60 22.99 -62.46
C ALA A 1020 64.79 24.07 -61.71
N VAL A 1021 64.96 24.20 -60.40
CA VAL A 1021 64.15 25.04 -59.53
C VAL A 1021 65.06 25.81 -58.56
N ASP A 1022 64.88 27.12 -58.43
CA ASP A 1022 65.45 27.93 -57.33
C ASP A 1022 64.36 28.87 -56.80
N LEU A 1023 63.81 28.57 -55.61
CA LEU A 1023 62.66 29.25 -55.01
C LEU A 1023 62.97 29.70 -53.58
N ASP A 1024 62.51 30.89 -53.23
CA ASP A 1024 62.50 31.42 -51.87
C ASP A 1024 61.06 31.49 -51.35
N LEU A 1025 60.83 30.84 -50.20
CA LEU A 1025 59.56 30.84 -49.47
C LEU A 1025 59.70 31.70 -48.20
N THR A 1026 58.89 32.75 -48.10
CA THR A 1026 58.90 33.68 -46.97
C THR A 1026 57.48 34.02 -46.53
N THR A 1027 57.30 34.44 -45.29
CA THR A 1027 55.98 34.92 -44.79
C THR A 1027 56.07 36.33 -44.18
N PRO A 1028 56.30 37.36 -45.00
CA PRO A 1028 56.22 38.74 -44.50
C PRO A 1028 54.78 39.07 -44.10
N ASP A 1029 54.62 39.60 -42.89
CA ASP A 1029 53.31 39.97 -42.29
C ASP A 1029 52.28 38.82 -42.29
N GLY A 1030 52.77 37.58 -42.15
CA GLY A 1030 51.95 36.38 -41.96
C GLY A 1030 51.33 35.77 -43.22
N ALA A 1031 51.54 36.37 -44.40
CA ALA A 1031 51.09 35.83 -45.68
C ALA A 1031 52.23 35.07 -46.40
N LEU A 1032 51.98 33.87 -46.92
CA LEU A 1032 52.96 33.09 -47.69
C LEU A 1032 53.29 33.79 -49.02
N MET A 1033 54.56 34.09 -49.23
CA MET A 1033 55.13 34.57 -50.49
C MET A 1033 56.15 33.57 -51.01
N VAL A 1034 55.94 33.09 -52.24
CA VAL A 1034 56.86 32.22 -52.97
C VAL A 1034 57.38 33.01 -54.17
N GLY A 1035 58.68 32.91 -54.45
CA GLY A 1035 59.17 33.37 -55.75
C GLY A 1035 60.57 32.91 -56.06
N GLY A 1036 60.95 33.05 -57.32
CA GLY A 1036 62.16 32.45 -57.88
C GLY A 1036 61.92 31.96 -59.30
N ASP A 1037 62.78 31.08 -59.79
CA ASP A 1037 62.83 30.67 -61.18
C ASP A 1037 62.74 29.14 -61.32
N ILE A 1038 62.01 28.69 -62.34
CA ILE A 1038 61.88 27.29 -62.74
C ILE A 1038 62.26 27.17 -64.22
N ASP A 1039 63.30 26.42 -64.52
CA ASP A 1039 63.84 26.27 -65.88
C ASP A 1039 63.64 24.85 -66.41
N ALA A 1040 63.04 24.71 -67.60
CA ALA A 1040 62.91 23.47 -68.34
C ALA A 1040 64.26 23.07 -68.95
N ILE A 1041 64.81 21.95 -68.48
CA ILE A 1041 66.10 21.42 -68.94
C ILE A 1041 65.92 20.64 -70.24
N ARG A 1042 64.92 19.76 -70.25
CA ARG A 1042 64.57 18.89 -71.39
C ARG A 1042 63.15 18.36 -71.23
N GLY A 1043 62.54 17.96 -72.34
CA GLY A 1043 61.22 17.32 -72.31
C GLY A 1043 60.37 17.72 -73.50
N GLY A 1044 59.12 17.31 -73.45
CA GLY A 1044 58.12 17.64 -74.45
C GLY A 1044 56.77 17.98 -73.83
N VAL A 1045 56.01 18.80 -74.55
CA VAL A 1045 54.59 19.07 -74.28
C VAL A 1045 53.75 18.47 -75.40
N TYR A 1046 52.58 17.96 -75.07
CA TYR A 1046 51.61 17.42 -76.02
C TYR A 1046 50.55 18.48 -76.31
N LEU A 1047 50.54 18.98 -77.54
CA LEU A 1047 49.58 19.97 -78.02
C LEU A 1047 48.82 19.40 -79.23
N LEU A 1048 47.49 19.40 -79.18
CA LEU A 1048 46.61 18.86 -80.23
C LEU A 1048 46.96 17.43 -80.66
N GLY A 1049 47.40 16.59 -79.71
CA GLY A 1049 47.77 15.19 -79.96
C GLY A 1049 49.15 15.00 -80.60
N ARG A 1050 49.98 16.05 -80.69
CA ARG A 1050 51.37 15.99 -81.20
C ARG A 1050 52.36 16.44 -80.13
N GLU A 1051 53.52 15.78 -80.12
CA GLU A 1051 54.60 16.10 -79.19
C GLU A 1051 55.44 17.27 -79.74
N PHE A 1052 55.61 18.30 -78.91
CA PHE A 1052 56.51 19.42 -79.12
C PHE A 1052 57.66 19.32 -78.13
N ARG A 1053 58.89 19.26 -78.64
CA ARG A 1053 60.07 19.23 -77.81
C ARG A 1053 60.39 20.63 -77.31
N ILE A 1054 60.49 20.83 -76.00
CA ILE A 1054 60.86 22.11 -75.40
C ILE A 1054 62.32 22.39 -75.75
N THR A 1055 62.59 23.54 -76.36
CA THR A 1055 63.95 24.02 -76.68
C THR A 1055 64.44 25.04 -75.65
N THR A 1056 63.52 25.86 -75.14
CA THR A 1056 63.74 26.82 -74.05
C THR A 1056 62.47 26.88 -73.22
N GLY A 1057 62.55 26.84 -71.90
CA GLY A 1057 61.37 27.05 -71.06
C GLY A 1057 61.78 27.64 -69.74
N GLY A 1058 61.42 28.89 -69.48
CA GLY A 1058 61.59 29.53 -68.18
C GLY A 1058 60.23 29.89 -67.61
N VAL A 1059 60.04 29.65 -66.31
CA VAL A 1059 58.88 30.10 -65.55
C VAL A 1059 59.40 30.91 -64.37
N ARG A 1060 59.07 32.20 -64.34
CA ARG A 1060 59.47 33.08 -63.25
C ARG A 1060 58.29 33.32 -62.33
N ILE A 1061 58.43 32.94 -61.07
CA ILE A 1061 57.41 33.17 -60.04
C ILE A 1061 57.72 34.48 -59.34
N LEU A 1062 56.79 35.43 -59.42
CA LEU A 1062 56.89 36.73 -58.76
C LEU A 1062 56.40 36.61 -57.31
N GLN A 1063 57.16 37.22 -56.38
CA GLN A 1063 56.80 37.28 -54.96
C GLN A 1063 55.67 38.29 -54.72
N THR A 1064 54.47 38.00 -55.21
CA THR A 1064 53.25 38.80 -55.04
C THR A 1064 52.16 38.01 -54.32
N ALA A 1065 51.21 38.71 -53.71
CA ALA A 1065 49.99 38.13 -53.15
C ALA A 1065 48.77 38.78 -53.85
N PRO A 1066 48.02 38.05 -54.71
CA PRO A 1066 48.14 36.64 -55.05
C PRO A 1066 49.41 36.30 -55.85
N MET A 1067 49.82 35.02 -55.81
CA MET A 1067 50.96 34.49 -56.55
C MET A 1067 50.75 34.73 -58.05
N SER A 1068 51.75 35.29 -58.73
CA SER A 1068 51.74 35.49 -60.19
C SER A 1068 53.01 34.87 -60.78
N ALA A 1069 52.90 34.28 -61.96
CA ALA A 1069 54.03 33.70 -62.67
C ALA A 1069 54.07 34.20 -64.12
N GLU A 1070 55.26 34.28 -64.69
CA GLU A 1070 55.49 34.63 -66.09
C GLU A 1070 56.12 33.43 -66.81
N LEU A 1071 55.45 32.96 -67.87
CA LEU A 1071 55.93 31.90 -68.74
C LEU A 1071 56.76 32.48 -69.90
N ASP A 1072 57.85 31.81 -70.27
CA ASP A 1072 58.56 31.99 -71.53
C ASP A 1072 59.02 30.62 -72.06
N ILE A 1073 58.17 29.95 -72.83
CA ILE A 1073 58.39 28.59 -73.31
C ILE A 1073 58.39 28.57 -74.84
N VAL A 1074 59.46 28.03 -75.42
CA VAL A 1074 59.62 27.76 -76.85
C VAL A 1074 59.75 26.26 -77.04
N ALA A 1075 58.89 25.68 -77.88
CA ALA A 1075 58.90 24.26 -78.19
C ALA A 1075 58.72 24.01 -79.69
N GLU A 1076 59.34 22.96 -80.22
CA GLU A 1076 59.35 22.66 -81.65
C GLU A 1076 58.88 21.24 -81.95
N SER A 1077 58.11 21.07 -83.03
CA SER A 1077 57.67 19.76 -83.52
C SER A 1077 57.97 19.62 -85.02
N ARG A 1078 58.42 18.43 -85.41
CA ARG A 1078 58.65 18.02 -86.80
C ARG A 1078 57.48 17.20 -87.28
N ILE A 1079 56.74 17.72 -88.25
CA ILE A 1079 55.53 17.10 -88.79
C ILE A 1079 55.79 16.75 -90.25
N ARG A 1080 55.65 15.48 -90.59
CA ARG A 1080 55.72 15.04 -91.98
C ARG A 1080 54.31 14.99 -92.57
N SER A 1081 54.07 15.68 -93.68
CA SER A 1081 52.76 15.63 -94.34
C SER A 1081 52.47 14.21 -94.83
N SER A 1082 51.26 13.74 -94.55
CA SER A 1082 50.79 12.40 -94.91
C SER A 1082 50.52 12.25 -96.42
N ILE A 1083 50.45 13.38 -97.16
CA ILE A 1083 50.17 13.42 -98.59
C ILE A 1083 51.46 13.64 -99.39
N SER A 1084 52.16 14.76 -99.17
CA SER A 1084 53.39 15.07 -99.90
C SER A 1084 54.65 14.42 -99.35
N GLY A 1085 54.63 13.92 -98.10
CA GLY A 1085 55.81 13.39 -97.43
C GLY A 1085 56.87 14.44 -97.05
N ALA A 1086 56.58 15.73 -97.26
CA ALA A 1086 57.43 16.86 -96.89
C ALA A 1086 57.49 17.08 -95.37
N GLU A 1087 58.65 17.51 -94.86
CA GLU A 1087 58.87 17.78 -93.44
C GLU A 1087 58.63 19.27 -93.15
N TYR A 1088 57.81 19.55 -92.14
CA TYR A 1088 57.45 20.88 -91.66
C TYR A 1088 57.88 21.00 -90.20
N ASN A 1089 58.57 22.08 -89.86
CA ASN A 1089 58.91 22.42 -88.49
C ASN A 1089 57.90 23.43 -87.98
N VAL A 1090 57.20 23.10 -86.89
CA VAL A 1090 56.31 24.01 -86.19
C VAL A 1090 56.93 24.37 -84.85
N THR A 1091 57.16 25.65 -84.63
CA THR A 1091 57.61 26.24 -83.37
C THR A 1091 56.43 26.89 -82.67
N VAL A 1092 56.15 26.49 -81.45
CA VAL A 1092 55.21 27.12 -80.52
C VAL A 1092 56.03 28.00 -79.58
N THR A 1093 55.62 29.26 -79.42
CA THR A 1093 56.12 30.14 -78.36
C THR A 1093 54.95 30.55 -77.47
N LEU A 1094 55.08 30.30 -76.17
CA LEU A 1094 54.12 30.59 -75.12
C LEU A 1094 54.73 31.61 -74.17
N LYS A 1095 54.14 32.81 -74.07
CA LYS A 1095 54.62 33.87 -73.17
C LYS A 1095 53.50 34.44 -72.30
N GLY A 1096 53.86 35.01 -71.16
CA GLY A 1096 52.92 35.75 -70.30
C GLY A 1096 52.32 34.91 -69.17
N ASP A 1097 51.17 35.32 -68.66
CA ASP A 1097 50.53 34.73 -67.48
C ASP A 1097 50.02 33.28 -67.77
N PRO A 1098 50.31 32.28 -66.93
CA PRO A 1098 49.78 30.92 -67.08
C PRO A 1098 48.26 30.83 -67.18
N GLU A 1099 47.50 31.74 -66.57
CA GLU A 1099 46.04 31.77 -66.66
C GLU A 1099 45.55 32.32 -68.01
N LYS A 1100 46.37 33.12 -68.70
CA LYS A 1100 46.08 33.71 -70.02
C LYS A 1100 47.35 33.79 -70.89
N PRO A 1101 47.91 32.65 -71.31
CA PRO A 1101 49.18 32.67 -71.99
C PRO A 1101 49.00 33.15 -73.45
N GLU A 1102 49.88 34.04 -73.89
CA GLU A 1102 49.99 34.45 -75.29
C GLU A 1102 50.72 33.35 -76.06
N MET A 1103 49.95 32.57 -76.82
CA MET A 1103 50.46 31.49 -77.66
C MET A 1103 50.63 31.97 -79.10
N THR A 1104 51.83 31.77 -79.66
CA THR A 1104 52.13 32.05 -81.07
C THR A 1104 52.65 30.79 -81.75
N LEU A 1105 52.16 30.52 -82.95
CA LEU A 1105 52.52 29.37 -83.78
C LEU A 1105 53.27 29.86 -85.01
N GLN A 1106 54.47 29.35 -85.25
CA GLN A 1106 55.24 29.63 -86.45
C GLN A 1106 55.61 28.31 -87.11
N GLY A 1107 55.43 28.23 -88.43
CA GLY A 1107 55.72 27.03 -89.18
C GLY A 1107 56.65 27.32 -90.35
N THR A 1108 57.59 26.42 -90.61
CA THR A 1108 58.45 26.45 -91.79
C THR A 1108 58.37 25.11 -92.51
N GLY A 1109 58.10 25.16 -93.82
CA GLY A 1109 58.11 24.01 -94.72
C GLY A 1109 59.20 24.12 -95.78
N PRO A 1110 59.23 23.21 -96.78
CA PRO A 1110 60.23 23.19 -97.83
C PRO A 1110 60.31 24.49 -98.65
N ASP A 1111 59.17 25.16 -98.84
CA ASP A 1111 59.03 26.36 -99.67
C ASP A 1111 59.07 27.69 -98.88
N GLY A 1112 59.36 27.63 -97.57
CA GLY A 1112 59.44 28.79 -96.68
C GLY A 1112 58.43 28.77 -95.53
N ALA A 1113 58.08 29.95 -95.00
CA ALA A 1113 57.10 30.07 -93.91
C ALA A 1113 55.71 29.63 -94.36
N ILE A 1114 55.03 28.81 -93.56
CA ILE A 1114 53.67 28.32 -93.83
C ILE A 1114 52.61 29.13 -93.07
N SER A 1115 51.38 29.12 -93.58
CA SER A 1115 50.27 29.88 -92.98
C SER A 1115 49.77 29.24 -91.67
N GLU A 1116 49.16 30.04 -90.78
CA GLU A 1116 48.54 29.50 -89.55
C GLU A 1116 47.48 28.43 -89.83
N GLN A 1117 46.72 28.57 -90.92
CA GLN A 1117 45.75 27.56 -91.34
C GLN A 1117 46.43 26.23 -91.72
N ASP A 1118 47.56 26.29 -92.44
CA ASP A 1118 48.35 25.09 -92.73
C ASP A 1118 48.96 24.48 -91.47
N ILE A 1119 49.42 25.30 -90.52
CA ILE A 1119 49.97 24.82 -89.23
C ILE A 1119 48.89 24.07 -88.44
N VAL A 1120 47.68 24.64 -88.30
CA VAL A 1120 46.58 24.01 -87.55
C VAL A 1120 46.12 22.72 -88.25
N THR A 1121 46.04 22.71 -89.58
CA THR A 1121 45.65 21.52 -90.35
C THR A 1121 46.73 20.43 -90.29
N LEU A 1122 48.01 20.80 -90.31
CA LEU A 1122 49.14 19.88 -90.12
C LEU A 1122 49.14 19.26 -88.73
N LEU A 1123 48.82 20.05 -87.70
CA LEU A 1123 48.76 19.57 -86.32
C LEU A 1123 47.58 18.62 -86.07
N THR A 1124 46.42 18.90 -86.67
CA THR A 1124 45.16 18.16 -86.44
C THR A 1124 44.94 16.99 -87.41
N ALA A 1125 45.20 17.19 -88.70
CA ALA A 1125 44.93 16.22 -89.77
C ALA A 1125 46.19 15.65 -90.42
N GLY A 1126 47.39 16.13 -90.05
CA GLY A 1126 48.67 15.62 -90.58
C GLY A 1126 48.95 15.98 -92.05
N MET A 1127 48.28 17.01 -92.57
CA MET A 1127 48.42 17.53 -93.94
C MET A 1127 48.18 19.06 -93.97
N THR A 1128 48.72 19.76 -94.97
CA THR A 1128 48.49 21.21 -95.16
C THR A 1128 47.06 21.50 -95.60
N TYR A 1129 46.58 22.74 -95.42
CA TYR A 1129 45.23 23.15 -95.80
C TYR A 1129 45.03 23.11 -97.33
N GLY A 1130 46.09 23.43 -98.09
CA GLY A 1130 46.09 23.28 -99.55
C GLY A 1130 45.95 21.82 -100.02
N GLU A 1131 46.59 20.88 -99.31
CA GLU A 1131 46.44 19.43 -99.57
C GLU A 1131 45.04 18.94 -99.14
N LEU A 1132 44.50 19.46 -98.04
CA LEU A 1132 43.14 19.17 -97.57
C LEU A 1132 42.09 19.62 -98.59
N GLN A 1133 42.26 20.78 -99.23
CA GLN A 1133 41.35 21.27 -100.28
C GLN A 1133 41.43 20.48 -101.59
N GLN A 1134 42.55 19.82 -101.86
CA GLN A 1134 42.72 18.95 -103.04
C GLN A 1134 42.20 17.52 -102.82
N PHE A 1135 41.81 17.17 -101.58
CA PHE A 1135 41.30 15.85 -101.24
C PHE A 1135 39.78 15.75 -101.50
N ASP A 1136 39.42 14.92 -102.50
CA ASP A 1136 38.05 14.79 -103.00
C ASP A 1136 37.09 14.10 -102.01
N SER A 1137 35.85 14.59 -101.97
CA SER A 1137 34.85 14.49 -100.89
C SER A 1137 34.13 13.13 -100.69
N THR A 1138 34.65 12.01 -101.21
CA THR A 1138 33.92 10.71 -101.21
C THR A 1138 34.55 9.58 -100.36
N ALA A 1139 35.71 9.81 -99.72
CA ALA A 1139 36.40 8.79 -98.91
C ALA A 1139 36.28 8.98 -97.37
N LEU A 1140 35.44 9.90 -96.90
CA LEU A 1140 35.27 10.23 -95.47
C LEU A 1140 34.46 9.21 -94.66
N GLY A 1141 33.90 8.15 -95.28
CA GLY A 1141 32.92 7.26 -94.65
C GLY A 1141 33.46 6.12 -93.75
N SER A 1142 34.72 5.68 -93.90
CA SER A 1142 35.21 4.46 -93.20
C SER A 1142 36.35 4.69 -92.22
N VAL A 1143 36.96 5.88 -92.18
CA VAL A 1143 38.06 6.23 -91.26
C VAL A 1143 37.57 7.02 -90.04
N ALA A 1144 36.38 7.63 -90.12
CA ALA A 1144 35.79 8.41 -89.02
C ALA A 1144 35.30 7.53 -87.84
N GLY A 1145 34.85 6.29 -88.10
CA GLY A 1145 34.20 5.45 -87.08
C GLY A 1145 35.12 4.90 -85.99
N SER A 1146 36.37 4.58 -86.29
CA SER A 1146 37.31 3.98 -85.33
C SER A 1146 38.09 5.02 -84.50
N TYR A 1147 38.32 6.22 -85.04
CA TYR A 1147 38.99 7.31 -84.33
C TYR A 1147 38.04 8.09 -83.39
N LEU A 1148 36.76 8.26 -83.76
CA LEU A 1148 35.76 8.91 -82.89
C LEU A 1148 35.43 8.06 -81.65
N GLY A 1149 35.39 6.73 -81.77
CA GLY A 1149 35.12 5.83 -80.63
C GLY A 1149 36.23 5.82 -79.57
N GLN A 1150 37.49 5.93 -79.97
CA GLN A 1150 38.63 6.04 -79.03
C GLN A 1150 38.79 7.43 -78.44
N TRP A 1151 38.28 8.48 -79.09
CA TRP A 1151 38.28 9.85 -78.59
C TRP A 1151 37.14 10.05 -77.56
N LEU A 1152 35.93 9.54 -77.84
CA LEU A 1152 34.80 9.58 -76.90
C LEU A 1152 35.05 8.76 -75.62
N ALA A 1153 35.67 7.58 -75.74
CA ALA A 1153 36.00 6.72 -74.59
C ALA A 1153 37.11 7.29 -73.70
N ARG A 1154 37.96 8.18 -74.21
CA ARG A 1154 38.98 8.91 -73.42
C ARG A 1154 38.39 10.15 -72.76
N SER A 1155 37.59 10.94 -73.48
CA SER A 1155 36.99 12.16 -72.94
C SER A 1155 35.97 11.92 -71.81
N ILE A 1156 35.30 10.77 -71.78
CA ILE A 1156 34.27 10.47 -70.76
C ILE A 1156 34.86 9.71 -69.56
N ARG A 1157 36.01 9.03 -69.71
CA ARG A 1157 36.66 8.32 -68.61
C ARG A 1157 37.25 9.28 -67.57
N ASP A 1158 37.75 10.42 -68.03
CA ASP A 1158 38.44 11.39 -67.18
C ASP A 1158 37.48 12.24 -66.32
N ASP A 1159 36.21 12.43 -66.74
CA ASP A 1159 35.21 13.24 -66.01
C ASP A 1159 34.33 12.45 -65.03
N VAL A 1160 34.28 11.11 -65.09
CA VAL A 1160 33.28 10.29 -64.35
C VAL A 1160 33.91 9.42 -63.25
N GLY A 1161 35.25 9.39 -63.11
CA GLY A 1161 35.93 8.69 -62.01
C GLY A 1161 35.68 7.18 -61.97
N LEU A 1162 35.59 6.54 -63.14
CA LEU A 1162 35.43 5.10 -63.34
C LEU A 1162 36.76 4.49 -63.80
N ASP A 1163 37.20 3.40 -63.18
CA ASP A 1163 38.50 2.77 -63.47
C ASP A 1163 38.51 1.96 -64.77
N ALA A 1164 37.34 1.52 -65.24
CA ALA A 1164 37.16 0.86 -66.52
C ALA A 1164 35.88 1.36 -67.21
N LEU A 1165 35.99 1.90 -68.42
CA LEU A 1165 34.84 2.21 -69.29
C LEU A 1165 35.18 1.80 -70.73
N GLN A 1166 34.41 0.88 -71.30
CA GLN A 1166 34.64 0.32 -72.64
C GLN A 1166 33.32 0.24 -73.44
N PHE A 1167 33.36 0.72 -74.68
CA PHE A 1167 32.28 0.63 -75.65
C PHE A 1167 32.70 -0.34 -76.77
N THR A 1168 31.98 -1.45 -76.94
CA THR A 1168 32.23 -2.41 -78.03
C THR A 1168 31.05 -2.41 -78.99
N PRO A 1169 31.15 -1.70 -80.14
CA PRO A 1169 30.13 -1.80 -81.17
C PRO A 1169 30.36 -3.07 -82.00
N ASP A 1170 29.32 -3.91 -82.13
CA ASP A 1170 29.32 -5.05 -83.04
C ASP A 1170 28.36 -4.76 -84.21
N PHE A 1171 28.95 -4.69 -85.41
CA PHE A 1171 28.23 -4.45 -86.66
C PHE A 1171 28.28 -5.73 -87.49
N SER A 1172 27.56 -6.76 -87.05
CA SER A 1172 27.25 -7.91 -87.90
C SER A 1172 26.06 -7.59 -88.80
N SER A 1173 25.95 -8.25 -89.95
CA SER A 1173 25.04 -7.86 -91.04
C SER A 1173 23.54 -7.86 -90.70
N ASP A 1174 23.14 -8.42 -89.56
CA ASP A 1174 21.72 -8.55 -89.21
C ASP A 1174 21.30 -7.90 -87.87
N THR A 1175 22.22 -7.38 -87.04
CA THR A 1175 21.85 -6.57 -85.85
C THR A 1175 23.00 -5.65 -85.40
N THR A 1176 22.68 -4.39 -85.07
CA THR A 1176 23.57 -3.45 -84.36
C THR A 1176 23.43 -3.61 -82.86
N SER A 1177 24.47 -4.10 -82.17
CA SER A 1177 24.57 -4.09 -80.71
C SER A 1177 25.73 -3.20 -80.24
N LEU A 1178 25.54 -2.54 -79.09
CA LEU A 1178 26.55 -1.68 -78.47
C LEU A 1178 26.65 -2.07 -77.00
N VAL A 1179 27.64 -2.89 -76.68
CA VAL A 1179 27.88 -3.34 -75.31
C VAL A 1179 28.72 -2.29 -74.57
N VAL A 1180 28.20 -1.82 -73.44
CA VAL A 1180 28.85 -0.87 -72.54
C VAL A 1180 29.26 -1.59 -71.26
N ASN A 1181 30.55 -1.56 -70.96
CA ASN A 1181 31.14 -2.06 -69.72
C ASN A 1181 31.69 -0.90 -68.90
N ALA A 1182 31.21 -0.74 -67.66
CA ALA A 1182 31.66 0.26 -66.71
C ALA A 1182 32.05 -0.39 -65.39
N GLY A 1183 33.22 -0.10 -64.82
CA GLY A 1183 33.67 -0.69 -63.56
C GLY A 1183 34.56 0.24 -62.74
N LYS A 1184 34.55 0.04 -61.42
CA LYS A 1184 35.28 0.85 -60.43
C LYS A 1184 35.77 -0.02 -59.26
N TYR A 1185 36.99 0.23 -58.80
CA TYR A 1185 37.47 -0.27 -57.52
C TYR A 1185 36.84 0.55 -56.41
N VAL A 1186 35.95 -0.08 -55.64
CA VAL A 1186 35.25 0.56 -54.51
C VAL A 1186 36.09 0.43 -53.23
N LEU A 1187 36.90 -0.61 -53.16
CA LEU A 1187 37.98 -0.82 -52.18
C LEU A 1187 39.22 -1.30 -52.95
N PRO A 1188 40.44 -1.22 -52.36
CA PRO A 1188 41.66 -1.73 -52.99
C PRO A 1188 41.52 -3.17 -53.50
N ASP A 1189 40.74 -3.98 -52.79
CA ASP A 1189 40.53 -5.39 -53.09
C ASP A 1189 39.10 -5.71 -53.58
N LEU A 1190 38.24 -4.71 -53.86
CA LEU A 1190 36.87 -4.91 -54.35
C LEU A 1190 36.63 -4.15 -55.66
N PHE A 1191 36.50 -4.88 -56.77
CA PHE A 1191 36.15 -4.35 -58.08
C PHE A 1191 34.68 -4.61 -58.40
N VAL A 1192 33.90 -3.56 -58.69
CA VAL A 1192 32.50 -3.68 -59.07
C VAL A 1192 32.34 -3.23 -60.52
N SER A 1193 31.64 -4.02 -61.33
CA SER A 1193 31.39 -3.69 -62.73
C SER A 1193 29.96 -3.95 -63.19
N TYR A 1194 29.52 -3.18 -64.18
CA TYR A 1194 28.21 -3.24 -64.81
C TYR A 1194 28.38 -3.36 -66.33
N SER A 1195 27.71 -4.35 -66.92
CA SER A 1195 27.74 -4.65 -68.36
C SER A 1195 26.33 -4.68 -68.92
N SER A 1196 26.05 -3.87 -69.95
CA SER A 1196 24.74 -3.84 -70.63
C SER A 1196 24.87 -3.56 -72.12
N ASP A 1197 24.05 -4.22 -72.94
CA ASP A 1197 23.88 -3.86 -74.35
C ASP A 1197 22.82 -2.75 -74.46
N VAL A 1198 23.20 -1.61 -75.03
CA VAL A 1198 22.37 -0.39 -75.07
C VAL A 1198 21.19 -0.54 -76.02
N PHE A 1199 21.24 -1.49 -76.96
CA PHE A 1199 20.20 -1.69 -77.97
C PHE A 1199 19.32 -2.93 -77.75
N SER A 1200 19.60 -3.72 -76.71
CA SER A 1200 18.78 -4.87 -76.30
C SER A 1200 17.94 -4.52 -75.06
N SER A 1201 16.72 -5.06 -74.97
CA SER A 1201 15.86 -4.90 -73.79
C SER A 1201 16.21 -5.85 -72.63
N ASP A 1202 17.20 -6.72 -72.80
CA ASP A 1202 17.67 -7.60 -71.71
C ASP A 1202 18.38 -6.78 -70.63
N ALA A 1203 18.07 -7.08 -69.37
CA ALA A 1203 18.63 -6.36 -68.24
C ALA A 1203 20.14 -6.67 -68.04
N GLY A 1204 20.89 -5.62 -67.71
CA GLY A 1204 22.34 -5.65 -67.55
C GLY A 1204 22.82 -6.54 -66.40
N THR A 1205 24.09 -6.93 -66.46
CA THR A 1205 24.73 -7.79 -65.46
C THR A 1205 25.59 -6.94 -64.55
N ILE A 1206 25.42 -7.07 -63.22
CA ILE A 1206 26.28 -6.48 -62.21
C ILE A 1206 27.18 -7.59 -61.67
N SER A 1207 28.49 -7.32 -61.56
CA SER A 1207 29.46 -8.22 -60.93
C SER A 1207 30.29 -7.48 -59.89
N ALA A 1208 30.67 -8.19 -58.83
CA ALA A 1208 31.57 -7.72 -57.78
C ALA A 1208 32.64 -8.79 -57.52
N GLN A 1209 33.89 -8.40 -57.64
CA GLN A 1209 35.06 -9.27 -57.46
C GLN A 1209 35.85 -8.81 -56.23
N TYR A 1210 35.95 -9.67 -55.22
CA TYR A 1210 36.74 -9.44 -54.01
C TYR A 1210 38.01 -10.28 -54.03
N PHE A 1211 39.17 -9.62 -54.06
CA PHE A 1211 40.48 -10.26 -54.16
C PHE A 1211 41.04 -10.55 -52.76
N PHE A 1212 41.10 -11.82 -52.35
CA PHE A 1212 41.81 -12.22 -51.13
C PHE A 1212 43.33 -12.18 -51.33
N SER A 1213 43.78 -12.44 -52.56
CA SER A 1213 45.16 -12.28 -53.01
C SER A 1213 45.20 -12.17 -54.54
N ARG A 1214 46.39 -11.93 -55.12
CA ARG A 1214 46.55 -11.86 -56.59
C ARG A 1214 46.13 -13.13 -57.34
N ASP A 1215 46.13 -14.28 -56.68
CA ASP A 1215 45.84 -15.58 -57.29
C ASP A 1215 44.58 -16.23 -56.70
N LEU A 1216 43.83 -15.57 -55.81
CA LEU A 1216 42.57 -16.05 -55.21
C LEU A 1216 41.57 -14.91 -55.06
N PHE A 1217 40.44 -14.99 -55.76
CA PHE A 1217 39.37 -14.01 -55.66
C PHE A 1217 37.98 -14.66 -55.74
N LEU A 1218 37.00 -13.99 -55.12
CA LEU A 1218 35.61 -14.39 -55.14
C LEU A 1218 34.83 -13.42 -56.03
N GLU A 1219 34.08 -13.96 -56.98
CA GLU A 1219 33.24 -13.19 -57.88
C GLU A 1219 31.77 -13.50 -57.61
N GLY A 1220 31.00 -12.48 -57.23
CA GLY A 1220 29.55 -12.53 -57.19
C GLY A 1220 29.00 -11.80 -58.41
N SER A 1221 28.15 -12.46 -59.19
CA SER A 1221 27.44 -11.79 -60.28
C SER A 1221 25.93 -12.02 -60.20
N THR A 1222 25.16 -11.00 -60.56
CA THR A 1222 23.71 -11.09 -60.66
C THR A 1222 23.26 -10.50 -61.97
N LYS A 1223 22.42 -11.26 -62.69
CA LYS A 1223 21.74 -10.79 -63.88
C LYS A 1223 20.28 -10.57 -63.51
N SER A 1224 19.84 -9.30 -63.53
CA SER A 1224 18.43 -9.00 -63.26
C SER A 1224 17.61 -9.50 -64.46
N THR A 1225 16.53 -10.23 -64.23
CA THR A 1225 15.52 -10.47 -65.29
C THR A 1225 14.40 -9.44 -65.16
N LEU A 1226 13.74 -9.08 -66.26
CA LEU A 1226 12.64 -8.08 -66.31
C LEU A 1226 11.45 -8.42 -65.39
N THR A 1227 11.39 -9.61 -64.79
CA THR A 1227 10.38 -10.08 -63.84
C THR A 1227 10.80 -10.02 -62.37
N GLY A 1228 11.96 -9.42 -62.04
CA GLY A 1228 12.40 -9.22 -60.65
C GLY A 1228 12.93 -10.46 -59.93
N SER A 1229 13.17 -11.55 -60.67
CA SER A 1229 13.90 -12.72 -60.17
C SER A 1229 15.39 -12.55 -60.47
N HIS A 1230 16.22 -12.52 -59.43
CA HIS A 1230 17.69 -12.50 -59.57
C HIS A 1230 18.22 -13.93 -59.55
N ASP A 1231 19.05 -14.29 -60.51
CA ASP A 1231 19.90 -15.50 -60.43
C ASP A 1231 21.29 -15.06 -59.94
N PRO A 1232 21.53 -15.02 -58.61
CA PRO A 1232 22.87 -14.76 -58.10
C PRO A 1232 23.75 -16.00 -58.35
N SER A 1233 24.93 -15.77 -58.92
CA SER A 1233 26.01 -16.74 -59.00
C SER A 1233 27.18 -16.25 -58.15
N LEU A 1234 27.83 -17.18 -57.46
CA LEU A 1234 29.02 -16.92 -56.67
C LEU A 1234 30.08 -17.94 -57.09
N GLU A 1235 31.20 -17.44 -57.60
CA GLU A 1235 32.28 -18.25 -58.14
C GLU A 1235 33.58 -17.92 -57.39
N LEU A 1236 34.27 -18.94 -56.88
CA LEU A 1236 35.60 -18.79 -56.30
C LEU A 1236 36.65 -19.13 -57.35
N HIS A 1237 37.44 -18.13 -57.73
CA HIS A 1237 38.49 -18.24 -58.73
C HIS A 1237 39.84 -18.34 -58.03
N TYR A 1238 40.58 -19.42 -58.30
CA TYR A 1238 41.96 -19.58 -57.82
C TYR A 1238 42.87 -19.99 -58.97
N THR A 1239 44.06 -19.41 -59.03
CA THR A 1239 45.08 -19.74 -60.03
C THR A 1239 46.23 -20.47 -59.36
N TYR A 1240 46.38 -21.76 -59.65
CA TYR A 1240 47.52 -22.54 -59.19
C TYR A 1240 48.64 -22.50 -60.24
N ARG A 1241 49.74 -21.81 -59.96
CA ARG A 1241 50.93 -21.79 -60.84
C ARG A 1241 51.85 -22.95 -60.48
N TYR A 1242 52.14 -23.84 -61.45
CA TYR A 1242 53.09 -24.95 -61.30
C TYR A 1242 54.51 -24.53 -61.70
#